data_AF-A0A8U0RYZ9-F1
#
_entry.id   AF-A0A8U0RYZ9-F1
#
_cell.length_a   1.000
_cell.length_b   1.000
_cell.length_c   1.000
_cell.angle_alpha   90.00
_cell.angle_beta   90.00
_cell.angle_gamma   90.00
#
_symmetry.space_group_name_H-M   'P 1'
#
loop_
_entity.id
_entity.type
_entity.pdbx_description
1 polymer ?
#
loop_
_entity_poly.entity_id
_entity_poly.type
_entity_poly.pdbx_seq_one_letter_code
_entity_poly.pdbx_strand_id
1 'polypeptide(L)'
;MSLALNDLLICCRQLEHDRATERRKEVEKFKRLIRDPETVQHLDRHSDSKQSKYLNWDAVFRFLQKYVQKETECLRTAKPSVSASTQATRQKKMQEISSLVKYFIKCANKRAPRLKCQELLNYIMDTVKDSSNGSVYGADCSNILLKDILSVRKYWCEISQQQWLELFSVYFSLYLKPAQDINRVLVARIIHAVTRGCCSQTDGLNSKFLDFFSKAIQHARQEKSSAGLNHILAAFVIFLKTLAANFRIRVCQLGDEILPTLLYIWTQHRLNDSLKEVIIELFQLQIYVHHPKGAKTQEKGAYESSKWRSILYNLYDLLINEINHIGSRGKYSSGSRNAAVKENLIELMADICHQIFNEDTRSLEISQSYTTTQRECNDYSVPCKKKKIELGWEVIKDHLQKSQSDFDLVPWLQITTQLISKYPSSLPNYELSPLLMILYQLLPQHRHGERTPYVLRCLTEVALCQGKKSNLEGSQKSDLLKFWIKIWSLTFRGISSEQIQAENFGLLGAIIQGSLIEVDREFWKLFTGSACRPSHPAVCCLTLAMAICGVPETVKTGVEQSICEVNRSCSLKELIIRWLLLYQLEDDLEDRTELPPVLHSNFPHLAVEKILVSLTVKNCKAAMNFLQRVPECEQHQKVQEEPSFSEVEELFLQTTFDKMDFLTIVKECAVEKHQATVGFSVHQNLKESLDRYLLGLSEQLLNNYSPETANAETLIRCSSLLVGVLGCYCYVGVVAEEEAYRSELFQKAKSLMQCAGESITLLKNKTYEEARVASLRNVMTLCTGCLCNCTKPSPNKIASRFFLRLLTSKLMNDIADICRSLASLIRKPLDLGEVESMEDDPDENLMEVEDQSSMNLFTDAPAGGTSDAAVSGDSQSAFGAMNPLAEEHLSKQDLLFLDMLKFLCVCTTTAQTGTVSFRAADIRRKLLMLVDTSMLDPAKSLHLRMYLVLLKELPGEEYPLPMEEVVELLKPLSNVCSFYRRDQDVCRTVLNHLVPVVRNLCQGDMDAENTRDAQGQLLTVIGAFWHLAKEGKCTFSVRMALVKCLKTLLETDPYSKWAVLNVMGKDFPVNEVFPHFLSDRHHHVSMLAAESVNRLFQDMKHRGSSTLLKALPLKLQQTAFENAYLKALEGMREVISGWP
;
A
#
# COMPACT_ATOMS: atom_id res chain seq x y z
N MET A 1 18.84 7.60 49.04
CA MET A 1 17.61 8.16 48.46
C MET A 1 17.78 9.67 48.47
N SER A 2 17.46 10.36 47.36
CA SER A 2 17.43 11.83 47.36
C SER A 2 16.36 12.34 48.32
N LEU A 3 16.52 13.56 48.84
CA LEU A 3 15.57 14.17 49.78
C LEU A 3 14.16 14.23 49.15
N ALA A 4 14.10 14.61 47.87
CA ALA A 4 12.87 14.74 47.09
C ALA A 4 12.09 13.41 46.94
N LEU A 5 12.78 12.29 46.71
CA LEU A 5 12.13 10.96 46.67
C LEU A 5 11.62 10.51 48.04
N ASN A 6 12.31 10.89 49.12
CA ASN A 6 11.88 10.56 50.48
C ASN A 6 10.60 11.34 50.83
N ASP A 7 10.52 12.62 50.45
CA ASP A 7 9.34 13.46 50.65
C ASP A 7 8.13 12.93 49.86
N LEU A 8 8.33 12.46 48.63
CA LEU A 8 7.28 11.78 47.86
C LEU A 8 6.86 10.47 48.54
N LEU A 9 7.80 9.65 49.02
CA LEU A 9 7.48 8.40 49.70
C LEU A 9 6.64 8.64 50.97
N ILE A 10 6.99 9.65 51.77
CA ILE A 10 6.24 10.03 52.97
C ILE A 10 4.82 10.47 52.57
N CYS A 11 4.69 11.34 51.55
CA CYS A 11 3.39 11.77 51.04
C CYS A 11 2.55 10.57 50.54
N CYS A 12 3.14 9.64 49.78
CA CYS A 12 2.47 8.42 49.32
C CYS A 12 1.96 7.53 50.47
N ARG A 13 2.73 7.38 51.56
CA ARG A 13 2.27 6.66 52.75
C ARG A 13 1.11 7.37 53.45
N GLN A 14 1.10 8.71 53.44
CA GLN A 14 0.01 9.49 54.02
C GLN A 14 -1.27 9.46 53.16
N LEU A 15 -1.17 9.24 51.85
CA LEU A 15 -2.34 8.97 51.00
C LEU A 15 -3.06 7.66 51.39
N GLU A 16 -2.36 6.70 52.01
CA GLU A 16 -2.96 5.48 52.56
C GLU A 16 -3.55 5.67 53.96
N HIS A 17 -3.54 6.87 54.55
CA HIS A 17 -4.01 7.09 55.92
C HIS A 17 -5.53 6.82 56.08
N ASP A 18 -5.98 6.32 57.23
CA ASP A 18 -7.39 5.92 57.41
C ASP A 18 -8.36 7.12 57.53
N ARG A 19 -7.88 8.28 57.99
CA ARG A 19 -8.67 9.52 58.07
C ARG A 19 -8.76 10.25 56.73
N ALA A 20 -10.00 10.46 56.24
CA ALA A 20 -10.28 11.13 54.96
C ALA A 20 -9.81 12.60 54.87
N THR A 21 -9.81 13.34 55.99
CA THR A 21 -9.34 14.74 56.03
C THR A 21 -7.84 14.86 55.83
N GLU A 22 -7.06 13.91 56.36
CA GLU A 22 -5.61 13.88 56.20
C GLU A 22 -5.24 13.48 54.77
N ARG A 23 -5.91 12.47 54.20
CA ARG A 23 -5.72 12.10 52.79
C ARG A 23 -5.97 13.28 51.85
N ARG A 24 -7.03 14.08 52.08
CA ARG A 24 -7.39 15.21 51.20
C ARG A 24 -6.32 16.32 51.18
N LYS A 25 -5.69 16.62 52.32
CA LYS A 25 -4.62 17.64 52.40
C LYS A 25 -3.38 17.22 51.60
N GLU A 26 -3.07 15.93 51.61
CA GLU A 26 -1.88 15.38 50.96
C GLU A 26 -2.01 15.29 49.43
N VAL A 27 -3.21 15.30 48.86
CA VAL A 27 -3.40 15.25 47.39
C VAL A 27 -2.76 16.45 46.66
N GLU A 28 -2.89 17.67 47.21
CA GLU A 28 -2.28 18.86 46.60
C GLU A 28 -0.76 18.91 46.79
N LYS A 29 -0.25 18.30 47.87
CA LYS A 29 1.19 18.10 48.05
C LYS A 29 1.71 17.04 47.05
N PHE A 30 0.99 15.94 46.89
CA PHE A 30 1.29 14.89 45.92
C PHE A 30 1.38 15.42 44.49
N LYS A 31 0.38 16.20 44.04
CA LYS A 31 0.39 16.83 42.70
C LYS A 31 1.61 17.72 42.46
N ARG A 32 2.09 18.44 43.49
CA ARG A 32 3.29 19.27 43.40
C ARG A 32 4.56 18.42 43.32
N LEU A 33 4.69 17.40 44.15
CA LEU A 33 5.87 16.52 44.19
C LEU A 33 6.05 15.71 42.89
N ILE A 34 4.96 15.29 42.23
CA ILE A 34 5.08 14.58 40.94
C ILE A 34 5.36 15.50 39.73
N ARG A 35 5.38 16.82 39.93
CA ARG A 35 5.83 17.82 38.93
C ARG A 35 7.27 18.27 39.16
N ASP A 36 7.81 18.02 40.35
CA ASP A 36 9.14 18.46 40.72
C ASP A 36 10.21 17.83 39.79
N PRO A 37 11.06 18.64 39.11
CA PRO A 37 12.01 18.14 38.13
C PRO A 37 12.99 17.09 38.70
N GLU A 38 13.47 17.29 39.93
CA GLU A 38 14.41 16.38 40.58
C GLU A 38 13.75 15.03 40.89
N THR A 39 12.56 15.06 41.50
CA THR A 39 11.74 13.87 41.77
C THR A 39 11.44 13.09 40.48
N VAL A 40 11.04 13.80 39.43
CA VAL A 40 10.73 13.22 38.12
C VAL A 40 11.94 12.54 37.49
N GLN A 41 13.10 13.20 37.50
CA GLN A 41 14.33 12.64 36.93
C GLN A 41 14.76 11.36 37.65
N HIS A 42 14.61 11.32 38.98
CA HIS A 42 14.91 10.11 39.75
C HIS A 42 13.90 8.98 39.50
N LEU A 43 12.59 9.27 39.45
CA LEU A 43 11.56 8.27 39.14
C LEU A 43 11.75 7.69 37.74
N ASP A 44 12.07 8.52 36.76
CA ASP A 44 12.38 8.11 35.39
C ASP A 44 13.58 7.16 35.36
N ARG A 45 14.70 7.54 35.98
CA ARG A 45 15.93 6.72 36.05
C ARG A 45 15.69 5.38 36.75
N HIS A 46 14.88 5.36 37.80
CA HIS A 46 14.54 4.13 38.52
C HIS A 46 13.60 3.22 37.71
N SER A 47 12.64 3.79 36.97
CA SER A 47 11.77 3.04 36.06
C SER A 47 12.57 2.43 34.90
N ASP A 48 13.53 3.15 34.35
CA ASP A 48 14.32 2.71 33.20
C ASP A 48 15.38 1.62 33.60
N SER A 49 15.87 1.64 34.84
CA SER A 49 16.96 0.75 35.30
C SER A 49 16.55 -0.65 35.79
N LYS A 50 15.27 -1.04 35.74
CA LYS A 50 14.72 -2.32 36.24
C LYS A 50 15.09 -2.69 37.69
N GLN A 51 15.62 -1.77 38.49
CA GLN A 51 15.97 -2.01 39.89
C GLN A 51 14.73 -1.95 40.77
N SER A 52 14.26 -3.10 41.27
CA SER A 52 12.99 -3.20 42.02
C SER A 52 13.00 -2.61 43.43
N LYS A 53 14.17 -2.24 43.96
CA LYS A 53 14.35 -1.81 45.35
C LYS A 53 14.07 -0.32 45.61
N TYR A 54 13.99 0.51 44.57
CA TYR A 54 13.79 1.95 44.70
C TYR A 54 12.37 2.39 44.34
N LEU A 55 11.93 3.54 44.88
CA LEU A 55 10.66 4.16 44.51
C LEU A 55 10.69 4.54 43.01
N ASN A 56 9.74 4.01 42.26
CA ASN A 56 9.56 4.24 40.81
C ASN A 56 8.09 4.57 40.49
N TRP A 57 7.79 4.92 39.25
CA TRP A 57 6.44 5.32 38.84
C TRP A 57 5.36 4.26 39.14
N ASP A 58 5.66 2.96 38.96
CA ASP A 58 4.71 1.87 39.27
C ASP A 58 4.41 1.77 40.78
N ALA A 59 5.43 1.94 41.63
CA ALA A 59 5.25 1.91 43.07
C ALA A 59 4.37 3.07 43.53
N VAL A 60 4.59 4.28 42.99
CA VAL A 60 3.74 5.45 43.25
C VAL A 60 2.31 5.21 42.76
N PHE A 61 2.15 4.56 41.60
CA PHE A 61 0.82 4.22 41.08
C PHE A 61 0.06 3.27 42.01
N ARG A 62 0.72 2.25 42.58
CA ARG A 62 0.12 1.35 43.58
C ARG A 62 -0.37 2.07 44.83
N PHE A 63 0.36 3.07 45.31
CA PHE A 63 -0.10 3.94 46.41
C PHE A 63 -1.37 4.71 46.01
N LEU A 64 -1.39 5.26 44.80
CA LEU A 64 -2.54 5.98 44.27
C LEU A 64 -3.77 5.07 44.12
N GLN A 65 -3.60 3.84 43.63
CA GLN A 65 -4.68 2.86 43.51
C GLN A 65 -5.33 2.55 44.86
N LYS A 66 -4.54 2.37 45.92
CA LYS A 66 -5.06 2.16 47.29
C LYS A 66 -5.78 3.39 47.83
N TYR A 67 -5.28 4.60 47.53
CA TYR A 67 -6.00 5.83 47.86
C TYR A 67 -7.38 5.87 47.19
N VAL A 68 -7.47 5.53 45.90
CA VAL A 68 -8.75 5.43 45.17
C VAL A 68 -9.67 4.42 45.87
N GLN A 69 -9.19 3.21 46.15
CA GLN A 69 -9.97 2.18 46.84
C GLN A 69 -10.54 2.67 48.19
N LYS A 70 -9.71 3.31 49.03
CA LYS A 70 -10.15 3.84 50.34
C LYS A 70 -11.17 4.97 50.20
N GLU A 71 -10.98 5.90 49.25
CA GLU A 71 -11.97 6.96 49.02
C GLU A 71 -13.29 6.40 48.47
N THR A 72 -13.25 5.43 47.57
CA THR A 72 -14.45 4.77 47.03
C THR A 72 -15.21 4.01 48.12
N GLU A 73 -14.52 3.31 49.03
CA GLU A 73 -15.14 2.65 50.18
C GLU A 73 -15.77 3.66 51.16
N CYS A 74 -15.09 4.78 51.40
CA CYS A 74 -15.64 5.89 52.22
C CYS A 74 -16.90 6.50 51.60
N LEU A 75 -16.97 6.58 50.26
CA LEU A 75 -18.15 7.07 49.54
C LEU A 75 -19.29 6.03 49.54
N ARG A 76 -18.97 4.74 49.55
CA ARG A 76 -19.93 3.62 49.57
C ARG A 76 -20.57 3.43 50.95
N THR A 77 -19.82 3.62 52.03
CA THR A 77 -20.32 3.49 53.42
C THR A 77 -21.17 4.68 53.87
N ALA A 78 -21.25 5.75 53.08
CA ALA A 78 -22.07 6.92 53.37
C ALA A 78 -23.55 6.69 52.99
N LYS A 79 -24.50 7.09 53.87
CA LYS A 79 -25.95 6.84 53.71
C LYS A 79 -26.46 7.20 52.29
N PRO A 80 -27.34 6.39 51.66
CA PRO A 80 -27.86 6.63 50.32
C PRO A 80 -29.01 7.66 50.24
N SER A 81 -29.76 7.89 51.33
CA SER A 81 -30.89 8.84 51.37
C SER A 81 -30.44 10.26 51.77
N VAL A 82 -29.93 11.03 50.81
CA VAL A 82 -29.35 12.36 51.06
C VAL A 82 -29.89 13.40 50.09
N SER A 83 -29.81 14.69 50.47
CA SER A 83 -30.21 15.81 49.62
C SER A 83 -29.48 15.81 48.27
N ALA A 84 -30.13 16.35 47.24
CA ALA A 84 -29.55 16.49 45.89
C ALA A 84 -28.18 17.22 45.89
N SER A 85 -28.01 18.22 46.78
CA SER A 85 -26.73 18.93 46.97
C SER A 85 -25.61 18.02 47.51
N THR A 86 -25.94 17.08 48.40
CA THR A 86 -24.97 16.12 48.95
C THR A 86 -24.60 15.07 47.91
N GLN A 87 -25.55 14.66 47.07
CA GLN A 87 -25.30 13.75 45.95
C GLN A 87 -24.41 14.39 44.88
N ALA A 88 -24.67 15.65 44.50
CA ALA A 88 -23.81 16.42 43.59
C ALA A 88 -22.38 16.58 44.13
N THR A 89 -22.23 16.82 45.44
CA THR A 89 -20.91 16.92 46.09
C THR A 89 -20.17 15.57 46.05
N ARG A 90 -20.88 14.44 46.19
CA ARG A 90 -20.28 13.10 46.05
C ARG A 90 -19.83 12.83 44.61
N GLN A 91 -20.63 13.17 43.62
CA GLN A 91 -20.29 13.04 42.20
C GLN A 91 -19.05 13.88 41.83
N LYS A 92 -18.98 15.13 42.29
CA LYS A 92 -17.78 15.98 42.11
C LYS A 92 -16.54 15.34 42.71
N LYS A 93 -16.65 14.77 43.92
CA LYS A 93 -15.54 14.09 44.58
C LYS A 93 -15.08 12.84 43.82
N MET A 94 -16.02 12.09 43.22
CA MET A 94 -15.70 10.95 42.35
C MET A 94 -14.94 11.39 41.09
N GLN A 95 -15.38 12.48 40.44
CA GLN A 95 -14.68 13.06 39.29
C GLN A 95 -13.28 13.57 39.65
N GLU A 96 -13.11 14.22 40.82
CA GLU A 96 -11.80 14.67 41.31
C GLU A 96 -10.82 13.50 41.46
N ILE A 97 -11.24 12.37 42.03
CA ILE A 97 -10.43 11.15 42.18
C ILE A 97 -10.00 10.60 40.81
N SER A 98 -10.95 10.51 39.88
CA SER A 98 -10.69 10.02 38.52
C SER A 98 -9.74 10.93 37.74
N SER A 99 -9.93 12.25 37.86
CA SER A 99 -9.07 13.26 37.24
C SER A 99 -7.63 13.16 37.75
N LEU A 100 -7.42 12.84 39.03
CA LEU A 100 -6.10 12.64 39.62
C LEU A 100 -5.37 11.44 39.01
N VAL A 101 -6.06 10.32 38.79
CA VAL A 101 -5.48 9.13 38.15
C VAL A 101 -5.05 9.44 36.72
N LYS A 102 -5.95 10.06 35.94
CA LYS A 102 -5.65 10.50 34.57
C LYS A 102 -4.47 11.47 34.53
N TYR A 103 -4.44 12.41 35.47
CA TYR A 103 -3.38 13.39 35.60
C TYR A 103 -2.02 12.73 35.93
N PHE A 104 -2.00 11.75 36.85
CA PHE A 104 -0.81 10.98 37.18
C PHE A 104 -0.26 10.20 35.99
N ILE A 105 -1.12 9.47 35.26
CA ILE A 105 -0.71 8.69 34.07
C ILE A 105 -0.06 9.59 33.02
N LYS A 106 -0.66 10.77 32.77
CA LYS A 106 -0.08 11.76 31.85
C LYS A 106 1.28 12.28 32.31
N CYS A 107 1.47 12.51 33.61
CA CYS A 107 2.75 12.98 34.15
C CYS A 107 3.86 11.92 34.03
N ALA A 108 3.53 10.66 34.31
CA ALA A 108 4.45 9.53 34.19
C ALA A 108 4.85 9.29 32.73
N ASN A 109 3.89 9.36 31.81
CA ASN A 109 4.10 9.04 30.39
C ASN A 109 4.55 10.22 29.52
N LYS A 110 4.61 11.45 30.05
CA LYS A 110 4.94 12.68 29.29
C LYS A 110 6.24 12.57 28.49
N ARG A 111 7.24 11.88 29.03
CA ARG A 111 8.60 11.81 28.46
C ARG A 111 8.87 10.48 27.75
N ALA A 112 8.24 9.40 28.22
CA ALA A 112 8.19 8.08 27.59
C ALA A 112 7.14 7.23 28.34
N PRO A 113 6.54 6.20 27.72
CA PRO A 113 5.66 5.26 28.41
C PRO A 113 6.45 4.43 29.45
N ARG A 114 6.42 4.86 30.72
CA ARG A 114 7.25 4.30 31.82
C ARG A 114 6.47 3.49 32.86
N LEU A 115 5.15 3.52 32.80
CA LEU A 115 4.30 2.65 33.61
C LEU A 115 4.25 1.25 32.99
N LYS A 116 4.17 0.21 33.83
CA LYS A 116 3.96 -1.15 33.35
C LYS A 116 2.54 -1.30 32.81
N CYS A 117 2.43 -1.81 31.57
CA CYS A 117 1.13 -2.04 30.95
C CYS A 117 0.22 -2.95 31.80
N GLN A 118 0.79 -3.99 32.43
CA GLN A 118 0.04 -4.90 33.29
C GLN A 118 -0.68 -4.20 34.45
N GLU A 119 0.00 -3.27 35.14
CA GLU A 119 -0.55 -2.56 36.30
C GLU A 119 -1.69 -1.62 35.87
N LEU A 120 -1.53 -0.95 34.71
CA LEU A 120 -2.54 -0.10 34.12
C LEU A 120 -3.78 -0.90 33.68
N LEU A 121 -3.57 -2.02 32.99
CA LEU A 121 -4.66 -2.88 32.53
C LEU A 121 -5.40 -3.53 33.68
N ASN A 122 -4.71 -4.05 34.70
CA ASN A 122 -5.35 -4.64 35.87
C ASN A 122 -6.27 -3.62 36.55
N TYR A 123 -5.78 -2.40 36.79
CA TYR A 123 -6.61 -1.33 37.38
C TYR A 123 -7.88 -1.05 36.56
N ILE A 124 -7.75 -0.93 35.24
CA ILE A 124 -8.90 -0.66 34.36
C ILE A 124 -9.86 -1.83 34.37
N MET A 125 -9.37 -3.07 34.22
CA MET A 125 -10.19 -4.26 34.14
C MET A 125 -10.93 -4.53 35.44
N ASP A 126 -10.26 -4.40 36.59
CA ASP A 126 -10.87 -4.58 37.91
C ASP A 126 -11.95 -3.53 38.16
N THR A 127 -11.69 -2.26 37.78
CA THR A 127 -12.64 -1.17 37.95
C THR A 127 -13.86 -1.32 37.05
N VAL A 128 -13.66 -1.75 35.81
CA VAL A 128 -14.73 -1.89 34.81
C VAL A 128 -15.61 -3.11 35.05
N LYS A 129 -15.04 -4.22 35.56
CA LYS A 129 -15.78 -5.46 35.86
C LYS A 129 -16.62 -5.37 37.13
N ASP A 130 -16.17 -4.61 38.13
CA ASP A 130 -16.95 -4.39 39.35
C ASP A 130 -18.22 -3.59 39.01
N SER A 131 -19.40 -4.15 39.30
CA SER A 131 -20.69 -3.54 38.97
C SER A 131 -20.91 -2.18 39.65
N SER A 132 -20.29 -1.96 40.81
CA SER A 132 -20.41 -0.73 41.59
C SER A 132 -19.38 0.33 41.19
N ASN A 133 -18.13 -0.08 40.92
CA ASN A 133 -17.09 0.85 40.49
C ASN A 133 -17.22 1.17 38.99
N GLY A 134 -17.71 0.23 38.19
CA GLY A 134 -17.92 0.38 36.76
C GLY A 134 -19.00 1.42 36.43
N SER A 135 -20.05 1.54 37.25
CA SER A 135 -21.05 2.60 37.10
C SER A 135 -20.50 4.00 37.42
N VAL A 136 -19.47 4.09 38.27
CA VAL A 136 -18.92 5.37 38.73
C VAL A 136 -17.71 5.82 37.90
N TYR A 137 -16.73 4.94 37.71
CA TYR A 137 -15.44 5.24 37.08
C TYR A 137 -15.26 4.59 35.70
N GLY A 138 -16.21 3.76 35.24
CA GLY A 138 -16.07 2.98 34.02
C GLY A 138 -15.90 3.83 32.76
N ALA A 139 -16.59 4.98 32.67
CA ALA A 139 -16.45 5.91 31.55
C ALA A 139 -15.04 6.54 31.49
N ASP A 140 -14.48 6.92 32.65
CA ASP A 140 -13.15 7.50 32.72
C ASP A 140 -12.05 6.47 32.48
N CYS A 141 -12.18 5.27 33.05
CA CYS A 141 -11.26 4.16 32.78
C CYS A 141 -11.26 3.78 31.30
N SER A 142 -12.42 3.81 30.66
CA SER A 142 -12.56 3.58 29.21
C SER A 142 -11.90 4.69 28.39
N ASN A 143 -11.99 5.95 28.83
CA ASN A 143 -11.28 7.06 28.19
C ASN A 143 -9.76 6.94 28.35
N ILE A 144 -9.28 6.56 29.55
CA ILE A 144 -7.85 6.32 29.80
C ILE A 144 -7.35 5.16 28.93
N LEU A 145 -8.10 4.05 28.85
CA LEU A 145 -7.76 2.94 27.98
C LEU A 145 -7.60 3.39 26.53
N LEU A 146 -8.56 4.13 25.99
CA LEU A 146 -8.52 4.55 24.59
C LEU A 146 -7.41 5.57 24.30
N LYS A 147 -7.27 6.60 25.15
CA LYS A 147 -6.44 7.77 24.87
C LYS A 147 -5.01 7.68 25.40
N ASP A 148 -4.78 6.93 26.47
CA ASP A 148 -3.48 6.90 27.16
C ASP A 148 -2.82 5.51 27.11
N ILE A 149 -3.56 4.44 26.75
CA ILE A 149 -3.03 3.07 26.60
C ILE A 149 -3.06 2.58 25.16
N LEU A 150 -4.24 2.47 24.56
CA LEU A 150 -4.43 1.94 23.21
C LEU A 150 -3.90 2.90 22.12
N SER A 151 -3.61 4.15 22.45
CA SER A 151 -2.91 5.10 21.58
C SER A 151 -1.38 4.92 21.58
N VAL A 152 -0.83 4.15 22.52
CA VAL A 152 0.61 4.02 22.72
C VAL A 152 1.09 2.65 22.25
N ARG A 153 1.93 2.63 21.20
CA ARG A 153 2.40 1.39 20.55
C ARG A 153 3.20 0.47 21.47
N LYS A 154 4.00 1.04 22.40
CA LYS A 154 4.74 0.24 23.38
C LYS A 154 3.81 -0.67 24.17
N TYR A 155 2.67 -0.14 24.62
CA TYR A 155 1.72 -0.93 25.39
C TYR A 155 1.10 -2.03 24.53
N TRP A 156 0.78 -1.80 23.25
CA TRP A 156 0.29 -2.86 22.37
C TRP A 156 1.20 -4.08 22.34
N CYS A 157 2.52 -3.84 22.33
CA CYS A 157 3.55 -4.89 22.32
C CYS A 157 3.72 -5.59 23.68
N GLU A 158 3.24 -5.01 24.78
CA GLU A 158 3.33 -5.57 26.14
C GLU A 158 2.07 -6.33 26.56
N ILE A 159 0.92 -6.04 25.94
CA ILE A 159 -0.34 -6.71 26.21
C ILE A 159 -0.24 -8.16 25.73
N SER A 160 -0.43 -9.11 26.63
CA SER A 160 -0.45 -10.54 26.30
C SER A 160 -1.69 -10.92 25.52
N GLN A 161 -1.62 -12.04 24.78
CA GLN A 161 -2.77 -12.58 24.05
C GLN A 161 -4.00 -12.76 24.96
N GLN A 162 -3.83 -13.28 26.18
CA GLN A 162 -4.95 -13.48 27.11
C GLN A 162 -5.60 -12.15 27.50
N GLN A 163 -4.82 -11.10 27.75
CA GLN A 163 -5.34 -9.78 28.09
C GLN A 163 -6.07 -9.11 26.93
N TRP A 164 -5.59 -9.28 25.70
CA TRP A 164 -6.31 -8.81 24.52
C TRP A 164 -7.70 -9.46 24.40
N LEU A 165 -7.77 -10.78 24.58
CA LEU A 165 -9.03 -11.52 24.55
C LEU A 165 -9.96 -11.12 25.71
N GLU A 166 -9.40 -10.83 26.88
CA GLU A 166 -10.15 -10.39 28.05
C GLU A 166 -10.74 -8.98 27.86
N LEU A 167 -9.94 -8.03 27.35
CA LEU A 167 -10.39 -6.68 26.97
C LEU A 167 -11.53 -6.78 25.96
N PHE A 168 -11.37 -7.65 24.96
CA PHE A 168 -12.39 -7.93 23.97
C PHE A 168 -13.70 -8.40 24.64
N SER A 169 -13.66 -9.44 25.47
CA SER A 169 -14.84 -9.95 26.18
C SER A 169 -15.53 -8.91 27.07
N VAL A 170 -14.78 -8.14 27.85
CA VAL A 170 -15.33 -7.14 28.77
C VAL A 170 -16.02 -6.02 28.01
N TYR A 171 -15.36 -5.45 27.00
CA TYR A 171 -15.93 -4.31 26.27
C TYR A 171 -17.09 -4.71 25.35
N PHE A 172 -17.11 -5.92 24.79
CA PHE A 172 -18.31 -6.43 24.12
C PHE A 172 -19.47 -6.64 25.09
N SER A 173 -19.21 -7.13 26.30
CA SER A 173 -20.25 -7.28 27.33
C SER A 173 -20.86 -5.93 27.70
N LEU A 174 -20.02 -4.90 27.86
CA LEU A 174 -20.47 -3.51 28.08
C LEU A 174 -21.26 -2.94 26.91
N TYR A 175 -20.86 -3.24 25.68
CA TYR A 175 -21.58 -2.77 24.48
C TYR A 175 -23.00 -3.34 24.42
N LEU A 176 -23.12 -4.66 24.62
CA LEU A 176 -24.39 -5.38 24.57
C LEU A 176 -25.32 -5.04 25.75
N LYS A 177 -24.76 -4.76 26.92
CA LYS A 177 -25.48 -4.38 28.15
C LYS A 177 -24.85 -3.12 28.76
N PRO A 178 -25.16 -1.92 28.26
CA PRO A 178 -24.58 -0.69 28.81
C PRO A 178 -25.12 -0.41 30.22
N ALA A 179 -24.24 0.06 31.10
CA ALA A 179 -24.67 0.75 32.33
C ALA A 179 -25.27 2.13 31.95
N GLN A 180 -26.14 2.69 32.81
CA GLN A 180 -26.94 3.89 32.51
C GLN A 180 -26.12 5.12 32.02
N ASP A 181 -24.81 5.20 32.34
CA ASP A 181 -23.95 6.36 32.04
C ASP A 181 -22.84 6.10 30.99
N ILE A 182 -22.72 4.90 30.39
CA ILE A 182 -21.63 4.59 29.46
C ILE A 182 -22.01 4.89 28.01
N ASN A 183 -21.24 5.77 27.36
CA ASN A 183 -21.40 6.09 25.94
C ASN A 183 -21.03 4.88 25.05
N ARG A 184 -22.02 4.30 24.35
CA ARG A 184 -21.82 3.18 23.41
C ARG A 184 -20.82 3.47 22.29
N VAL A 185 -20.72 4.72 21.82
CA VAL A 185 -19.74 5.11 20.79
C VAL A 185 -18.31 5.01 21.32
N LEU A 186 -18.06 5.41 22.57
CA LEU A 186 -16.75 5.25 23.22
C LEU A 186 -16.37 3.77 23.30
N VAL A 187 -17.30 2.93 23.74
CA VAL A 187 -17.10 1.47 23.81
C VAL A 187 -16.84 0.88 22.42
N ALA A 188 -17.58 1.29 21.39
CA ALA A 188 -17.36 0.84 20.02
C ALA A 188 -15.97 1.23 19.49
N ARG A 189 -15.48 2.44 19.80
CA ARG A 189 -14.11 2.87 19.46
C ARG A 189 -13.04 2.03 20.16
N ILE A 190 -13.28 1.66 21.42
CA ILE A 190 -12.38 0.76 22.16
C ILE A 190 -12.39 -0.63 21.53
N ILE A 191 -13.56 -1.20 21.23
CA ILE A 191 -13.68 -2.48 20.53
C ILE A 191 -12.90 -2.45 19.22
N HIS A 192 -13.02 -1.36 18.44
CA HIS A 192 -12.28 -1.21 17.20
C HIS A 192 -10.77 -1.17 17.41
N ALA A 193 -10.27 -0.36 18.35
CA ALA A 193 -8.84 -0.28 18.67
C ALA A 193 -8.29 -1.61 19.23
N VAL A 194 -9.05 -2.28 20.12
CA VAL A 194 -8.71 -3.61 20.67
C VAL A 194 -8.67 -4.66 19.58
N THR A 195 -9.62 -4.65 18.66
CA THR A 195 -9.65 -5.58 17.52
C THR A 195 -8.44 -5.38 16.62
N ARG A 196 -8.13 -4.12 16.25
CA ARG A 196 -6.94 -3.79 15.46
C ARG A 196 -5.65 -4.25 16.16
N GLY A 197 -5.51 -3.97 17.46
CA GLY A 197 -4.35 -4.40 18.26
C GLY A 197 -4.22 -5.91 18.34
N CYS A 198 -5.31 -6.61 18.66
CA CYS A 198 -5.31 -8.06 18.77
C CYS A 198 -4.98 -8.75 17.44
N CYS A 199 -5.59 -8.32 16.32
CA CYS A 199 -5.30 -8.89 14.99
C CYS A 199 -3.87 -8.60 14.52
N SER A 200 -3.29 -7.46 14.89
CA SER A 200 -1.92 -7.10 14.46
C SER A 200 -0.82 -7.74 15.32
N GLN A 201 -1.10 -7.98 16.61
CA GLN A 201 -0.10 -8.44 17.57
C GLN A 201 -0.21 -9.92 17.93
N THR A 202 -1.32 -10.60 17.62
CA THR A 202 -1.58 -11.97 18.08
C THR A 202 -2.23 -12.85 17.02
N ASP A 203 -1.98 -14.15 17.11
CA ASP A 203 -2.58 -15.16 16.24
C ASP A 203 -3.72 -15.96 16.88
N GLY A 204 -3.91 -15.81 18.20
CA GLY A 204 -4.80 -16.66 18.98
C GLY A 204 -6.28 -16.26 18.94
N LEU A 205 -6.71 -15.63 17.86
CA LEU A 205 -8.11 -15.26 17.67
C LEU A 205 -8.97 -16.51 17.46
N ASN A 206 -10.02 -16.62 18.25
CA ASN A 206 -10.96 -17.74 18.18
C ASN A 206 -12.21 -17.34 17.39
N SER A 207 -12.70 -18.23 16.53
CA SER A 207 -13.96 -18.06 15.81
C SER A 207 -15.17 -17.82 16.73
N LYS A 208 -15.13 -18.26 18.00
CA LYS A 208 -16.17 -17.97 19.02
C LYS A 208 -16.43 -16.48 19.24
N PHE A 209 -15.44 -15.63 19.01
CA PHE A 209 -15.61 -14.19 19.18
C PHE A 209 -16.48 -13.53 18.10
N LEU A 210 -16.67 -14.23 16.97
CA LEU A 210 -17.59 -13.81 15.90
C LEU A 210 -19.03 -13.67 16.40
N ASP A 211 -19.43 -14.47 17.39
CA ASP A 211 -20.78 -14.44 17.96
C ASP A 211 -21.06 -13.11 18.67
N PHE A 212 -20.04 -12.46 19.24
CA PHE A 212 -20.19 -11.13 19.84
C PHE A 212 -20.49 -10.07 18.78
N PHE A 213 -19.82 -10.13 17.63
CA PHE A 213 -20.10 -9.24 16.49
C PHE A 213 -21.51 -9.47 15.94
N SER A 214 -21.93 -10.73 15.76
CA SER A 214 -23.28 -11.07 15.32
C SER A 214 -24.34 -10.43 16.23
N LYS A 215 -24.21 -10.61 17.54
CA LYS A 215 -25.12 -10.00 18.53
C LYS A 215 -25.09 -8.47 18.47
N ALA A 216 -23.89 -7.87 18.43
CA ALA A 216 -23.73 -6.42 18.39
C ALA A 216 -24.39 -5.78 17.16
N ILE A 217 -24.27 -6.42 15.99
CA ILE A 217 -24.87 -5.94 14.74
C ILE A 217 -26.38 -6.18 14.73
N GLN A 218 -26.87 -7.28 15.30
CA GLN A 218 -28.32 -7.50 15.45
C GLN A 218 -28.98 -6.42 16.35
N HIS A 219 -28.31 -5.99 17.42
CA HIS A 219 -28.78 -4.88 18.26
C HIS A 219 -28.88 -3.54 17.52
N ALA A 220 -28.08 -3.33 16.48
CA ALA A 220 -28.10 -2.09 15.71
C ALA A 220 -29.46 -1.80 15.04
N ARG A 221 -30.32 -2.82 14.83
CA ARG A 221 -31.70 -2.62 14.37
C ARG A 221 -32.55 -1.76 15.32
N GLN A 222 -32.20 -1.74 16.60
CA GLN A 222 -32.96 -1.05 17.64
C GLN A 222 -32.36 0.33 17.98
N GLU A 223 -31.16 0.63 17.49
CA GLU A 223 -30.43 1.86 17.80
C GLU A 223 -30.72 2.98 16.80
N LYS A 224 -30.93 4.20 17.29
CA LYS A 224 -31.15 5.39 16.45
C LYS A 224 -29.85 6.04 15.96
N SER A 225 -28.71 5.77 16.61
CA SER A 225 -27.41 6.39 16.28
C SER A 225 -26.53 5.42 15.48
N SER A 226 -26.09 5.84 14.30
CA SER A 226 -25.24 5.04 13.39
C SER A 226 -23.74 5.12 13.70
N ALA A 227 -23.32 6.05 14.57
CA ALA A 227 -21.89 6.30 14.83
C ALA A 227 -21.17 5.12 15.50
N GLY A 228 -21.84 4.43 16.44
CA GLY A 228 -21.30 3.23 17.09
C GLY A 228 -21.16 2.06 16.12
N LEU A 229 -22.16 1.86 15.26
CA LEU A 229 -22.18 0.77 14.27
C LEU A 229 -20.99 0.84 13.30
N ASN A 230 -20.59 2.04 12.87
CA ASN A 230 -19.44 2.22 11.98
C ASN A 230 -18.16 1.60 12.57
N HIS A 231 -17.87 1.87 13.84
CA HIS A 231 -16.70 1.31 14.51
C HIS A 231 -16.80 -0.21 14.71
N ILE A 232 -17.99 -0.73 15.02
CA ILE A 232 -18.20 -2.18 15.16
C ILE A 232 -18.01 -2.90 13.82
N LEU A 233 -18.52 -2.34 12.71
CA LEU A 233 -18.34 -2.95 11.39
C LEU A 233 -16.91 -2.84 10.90
N ALA A 234 -16.22 -1.71 11.11
CA ALA A 234 -14.80 -1.58 10.78
C ALA A 234 -13.96 -2.61 11.54
N ALA A 235 -14.23 -2.78 12.84
CA ALA A 235 -13.62 -3.83 13.66
C ALA A 235 -13.94 -5.23 13.10
N PHE A 236 -15.19 -5.48 12.73
CA PHE A 236 -15.63 -6.75 12.18
C PHE A 236 -14.91 -7.09 10.87
N VAL A 237 -14.76 -6.14 9.94
CA VAL A 237 -14.03 -6.34 8.68
C VAL A 237 -12.56 -6.70 8.94
N ILE A 238 -11.87 -5.97 9.83
CA ILE A 238 -10.48 -6.29 10.23
C ILE A 238 -10.38 -7.70 10.79
N PHE A 239 -11.33 -8.08 11.64
CA PHE A 239 -11.39 -9.39 12.25
C PHE A 239 -11.61 -10.49 11.22
N LEU A 240 -12.54 -10.29 10.28
CA LEU A 240 -12.81 -11.24 9.20
C LEU A 240 -11.62 -11.41 8.26
N LYS A 241 -10.95 -10.32 7.86
CA LYS A 241 -9.73 -10.40 7.02
C LYS A 241 -8.65 -11.27 7.66
N THR A 242 -8.52 -11.20 8.98
CA THR A 242 -7.55 -12.00 9.75
C THR A 242 -7.96 -13.47 9.84
N LEU A 243 -9.25 -13.76 10.00
CA LEU A 243 -9.75 -15.13 10.17
C LEU A 243 -10.07 -15.87 8.88
N ALA A 244 -10.25 -15.17 7.75
CA ALA A 244 -10.73 -15.74 6.50
C ALA A 244 -9.88 -16.93 6.03
N ALA A 245 -8.55 -16.85 6.18
CA ALA A 245 -7.63 -17.91 5.79
C ALA A 245 -7.86 -19.24 6.53
N ASN A 246 -8.19 -19.19 7.82
CA ASN A 246 -8.31 -20.39 8.68
C ASN A 246 -9.77 -20.83 8.89
N PHE A 247 -10.72 -19.91 8.84
CA PHE A 247 -12.12 -20.15 9.22
C PHE A 247 -13.12 -19.77 8.11
N ARG A 248 -12.72 -19.95 6.84
CA ARG A 248 -13.51 -19.62 5.65
C ARG A 248 -15.00 -19.94 5.79
N ILE A 249 -15.34 -21.19 6.12
CA ILE A 249 -16.72 -21.66 6.26
C ILE A 249 -17.49 -20.87 7.33
N ARG A 250 -16.90 -20.66 8.50
CA ARG A 250 -17.56 -19.91 9.59
C ARG A 250 -17.73 -18.44 9.22
N VAL A 251 -16.75 -17.85 8.53
CA VAL A 251 -16.84 -16.47 8.02
C VAL A 251 -17.99 -16.33 7.01
N CYS A 252 -18.16 -17.30 6.11
CA CYS A 252 -19.27 -17.35 5.17
C CYS A 252 -20.63 -17.50 5.88
N GLN A 253 -20.77 -18.46 6.79
CA GLN A 253 -22.00 -18.70 7.56
C GLN A 253 -22.44 -17.46 8.35
N LEU A 254 -21.47 -16.79 8.97
CA LEU A 254 -21.73 -15.58 9.73
C LEU A 254 -22.14 -14.40 8.82
N GLY A 255 -21.52 -14.30 7.64
CA GLY A 255 -21.98 -13.38 6.61
C GLY A 255 -23.45 -13.63 6.25
N ASP A 256 -23.83 -14.88 6.04
CA ASP A 256 -25.22 -15.25 5.71
C ASP A 256 -26.23 -14.86 6.81
N GLU A 257 -25.80 -14.83 8.07
CA GLU A 257 -26.62 -14.40 9.21
C GLU A 257 -26.74 -12.86 9.33
N ILE A 258 -25.63 -12.15 9.11
CA ILE A 258 -25.51 -10.72 9.43
C ILE A 258 -25.93 -9.83 8.25
N LEU A 259 -25.55 -10.17 7.02
CA LEU A 259 -25.76 -9.33 5.85
C LEU A 259 -27.24 -8.94 5.62
N PRO A 260 -28.25 -9.81 5.83
CA PRO A 260 -29.65 -9.40 5.75
C PRO A 260 -30.02 -8.26 6.70
N THR A 261 -29.41 -8.20 7.87
CA THR A 261 -29.60 -7.09 8.83
C THR A 261 -29.00 -5.79 8.32
N LEU A 262 -27.82 -5.86 7.69
CA LEU A 262 -27.16 -4.68 7.13
C LEU A 262 -27.91 -4.14 5.91
N LEU A 263 -28.44 -5.02 5.06
CA LEU A 263 -29.33 -4.63 3.96
C LEU A 263 -30.56 -3.90 4.50
N TYR A 264 -31.19 -4.43 5.55
CA TYR A 264 -32.31 -3.76 6.21
C TYR A 264 -31.92 -2.36 6.72
N ILE A 265 -30.79 -2.24 7.43
CA ILE A 265 -30.31 -0.95 7.96
C ILE A 265 -30.05 0.05 6.82
N TRP A 266 -29.46 -0.39 5.71
CA TRP A 266 -29.24 0.44 4.54
C TRP A 266 -30.55 0.95 3.93
N THR A 267 -31.59 0.11 3.84
CA THR A 267 -32.89 0.54 3.30
C THR A 267 -33.63 1.54 4.19
N GLN A 268 -33.59 1.35 5.51
CA GLN A 268 -34.45 2.09 6.44
C GLN A 268 -33.80 3.38 6.94
N HIS A 269 -32.47 3.45 7.01
CA HIS A 269 -31.75 4.59 7.59
C HIS A 269 -30.94 5.32 6.53
N ARG A 270 -30.90 6.66 6.62
CA ARG A 270 -29.96 7.47 5.83
C ARG A 270 -28.56 7.34 6.44
N LEU A 271 -27.81 6.37 5.93
CA LEU A 271 -26.44 6.11 6.38
C LEU A 271 -25.48 7.23 5.95
N ASN A 272 -24.43 7.45 6.75
CA ASN A 272 -23.30 8.29 6.38
C ASN A 272 -22.38 7.56 5.39
N ASP A 273 -21.61 8.31 4.61
CA ASP A 273 -20.77 7.75 3.55
C ASP A 273 -19.70 6.79 4.08
N SER A 274 -19.14 7.06 5.27
CA SER A 274 -18.15 6.19 5.91
C SER A 274 -18.71 4.80 6.24
N LEU A 275 -19.96 4.72 6.74
CA LEU A 275 -20.59 3.44 7.05
C LEU A 275 -20.94 2.67 5.78
N LYS A 276 -21.33 3.38 4.71
CA LYS A 276 -21.57 2.75 3.41
C LYS A 276 -20.30 2.10 2.86
N GLU A 277 -19.16 2.79 2.94
CA GLU A 277 -17.86 2.25 2.51
C GLU A 277 -17.48 0.98 3.27
N VAL A 278 -17.63 0.97 4.59
CA VAL A 278 -17.35 -0.23 5.42
C VAL A 278 -18.30 -1.40 5.08
N ILE A 279 -19.58 -1.13 4.82
CA ILE A 279 -20.53 -2.17 4.41
C ILE A 279 -20.18 -2.71 3.01
N ILE A 280 -19.79 -1.84 2.08
CA ILE A 280 -19.32 -2.24 0.73
C ILE A 280 -18.09 -3.16 0.86
N GLU A 281 -17.10 -2.75 1.66
CA GLU A 281 -15.89 -3.55 1.91
C GLU A 281 -16.22 -4.92 2.52
N LEU A 282 -17.19 -4.99 3.45
CA LEU A 282 -17.66 -6.24 4.01
C LEU A 282 -18.32 -7.15 2.95
N PHE A 283 -19.15 -6.59 2.08
CA PHE A 283 -19.77 -7.37 0.99
C PHE A 283 -18.73 -7.86 -0.03
N GLN A 284 -17.76 -7.01 -0.40
CA GLN A 284 -16.65 -7.42 -1.26
C GLN A 284 -15.91 -8.59 -0.63
N LEU A 285 -15.49 -8.49 0.64
CA LEU A 285 -14.85 -9.60 1.36
C LEU A 285 -15.70 -10.88 1.33
N GLN A 286 -17.00 -10.78 1.59
CA GLN A 286 -17.89 -11.95 1.58
C GLN A 286 -18.02 -12.58 0.18
N ILE A 287 -18.10 -11.77 -0.88
CA ILE A 287 -18.08 -12.25 -2.27
C ILE A 287 -16.80 -13.04 -2.56
N TYR A 288 -15.63 -12.51 -2.19
CA TYR A 288 -14.35 -13.18 -2.41
C TYR A 288 -14.22 -14.49 -1.62
N VAL A 289 -14.69 -14.51 -0.37
CA VAL A 289 -14.58 -15.69 0.51
C VAL A 289 -15.60 -16.77 0.12
N HIS A 290 -16.80 -16.41 -0.32
CA HIS A 290 -17.79 -17.38 -0.82
C HIS A 290 -17.38 -17.93 -2.19
N HIS A 291 -17.02 -17.08 -3.15
CA HIS A 291 -16.77 -17.54 -4.52
C HIS A 291 -15.72 -16.69 -5.28
N PRO A 292 -14.41 -16.94 -5.08
CA PRO A 292 -13.34 -16.11 -5.65
C PRO A 292 -13.40 -15.97 -7.19
N LYS A 293 -13.80 -17.03 -7.92
CA LYS A 293 -13.93 -17.02 -9.39
C LYS A 293 -15.35 -16.91 -9.97
N GLY A 294 -16.35 -16.61 -9.13
CA GLY A 294 -17.77 -16.56 -9.49
C GLY A 294 -18.46 -17.85 -9.98
N ALA A 295 -19.79 -17.87 -9.86
CA ALA A 295 -20.68 -19.04 -9.84
C ALA A 295 -20.81 -19.88 -11.12
N LYS A 296 -20.02 -19.63 -12.18
CA LYS A 296 -20.16 -20.36 -13.45
C LYS A 296 -19.66 -21.81 -13.41
N THR A 297 -18.89 -22.19 -12.40
CA THR A 297 -18.45 -23.58 -12.19
C THR A 297 -18.60 -23.96 -10.72
N GLN A 298 -19.47 -24.92 -10.41
CA GLN A 298 -19.67 -25.43 -9.04
C GLN A 298 -18.38 -26.01 -8.41
N GLU A 299 -17.33 -26.26 -9.21
CA GLU A 299 -16.20 -27.10 -8.80
C GLU A 299 -14.92 -26.31 -8.39
N LYS A 300 -14.75 -25.04 -8.76
CA LYS A 300 -13.45 -24.33 -8.56
C LYS A 300 -13.44 -23.39 -7.38
N GLY A 301 -13.08 -23.90 -6.20
CA GLY A 301 -12.81 -23.08 -5.03
C GLY A 301 -14.03 -22.41 -4.40
N ALA A 302 -15.27 -22.79 -4.76
CA ALA A 302 -16.51 -22.19 -4.28
C ALA A 302 -16.99 -22.77 -2.93
N TYR A 303 -17.60 -21.94 -2.09
CA TYR A 303 -18.42 -22.38 -0.96
C TYR A 303 -19.87 -21.96 -1.24
N GLU A 304 -20.76 -22.93 -1.50
CA GLU A 304 -22.16 -22.66 -1.82
C GLU A 304 -23.05 -22.76 -0.58
N SER A 305 -23.64 -21.64 -0.17
CA SER A 305 -24.68 -21.57 0.85
C SER A 305 -26.05 -21.36 0.20
N SER A 306 -27.06 -22.09 0.66
CA SER A 306 -28.44 -21.95 0.16
C SER A 306 -29.04 -20.57 0.40
N LYS A 307 -28.53 -19.82 1.40
CA LYS A 307 -28.96 -18.45 1.71
C LYS A 307 -28.20 -17.40 0.89
N TRP A 308 -26.94 -17.66 0.57
CA TRP A 308 -26.05 -16.70 -0.10
C TRP A 308 -26.65 -16.16 -1.40
N ARG A 309 -27.21 -17.06 -2.23
CA ARG A 309 -27.86 -16.69 -3.48
C ARG A 309 -29.03 -15.70 -3.27
N SER A 310 -29.85 -15.91 -2.25
CA SER A 310 -30.94 -14.98 -1.90
C SER A 310 -30.41 -13.62 -1.40
N ILE A 311 -29.30 -13.61 -0.66
CA ILE A 311 -28.68 -12.37 -0.15
C ILE A 311 -28.12 -11.56 -1.32
N LEU A 312 -27.44 -12.20 -2.25
CA LEU A 312 -26.93 -11.58 -3.48
C LEU A 312 -28.03 -10.91 -4.29
N TYR A 313 -29.17 -11.58 -4.48
CA TYR A 313 -30.28 -10.97 -5.20
C TYR A 313 -30.87 -9.75 -4.49
N ASN A 314 -31.02 -9.81 -3.16
CA ASN A 314 -31.50 -8.68 -2.37
C ASN A 314 -30.51 -7.50 -2.41
N LEU A 315 -29.22 -7.79 -2.35
CA LEU A 315 -28.16 -6.80 -2.50
C LEU A 315 -28.18 -6.18 -3.90
N TYR A 316 -28.32 -6.98 -4.96
CA TYR A 316 -28.45 -6.48 -6.33
C TYR A 316 -29.62 -5.49 -6.47
N ASP A 317 -30.82 -5.84 -5.97
CA ASP A 317 -31.97 -4.91 -5.99
C ASP A 317 -31.69 -3.63 -5.18
N LEU A 318 -31.07 -3.75 -4.00
CA LEU A 318 -30.67 -2.62 -3.17
C LEU A 318 -29.71 -1.67 -3.91
N LEU A 319 -28.65 -2.22 -4.53
CA LEU A 319 -27.63 -1.44 -5.22
C LEU A 319 -28.19 -0.77 -6.46
N ILE A 320 -29.07 -1.42 -7.23
CA ILE A 320 -29.78 -0.77 -8.34
C ILE A 320 -30.57 0.43 -7.84
N ASN A 321 -31.31 0.29 -6.73
CA ASN A 321 -32.07 1.40 -6.17
C ASN A 321 -31.14 2.53 -5.69
N GLU A 322 -29.98 2.21 -5.09
CA GLU A 322 -28.99 3.21 -4.68
C GLU A 322 -28.39 3.95 -5.88
N ILE A 323 -28.01 3.23 -6.95
CA ILE A 323 -27.50 3.82 -8.20
C ILE A 323 -28.55 4.76 -8.81
N ASN A 324 -29.80 4.31 -8.90
CA ASN A 324 -30.91 5.14 -9.39
C ASN A 324 -31.15 6.37 -8.49
N HIS A 325 -31.00 6.21 -7.17
CA HIS A 325 -31.15 7.31 -6.22
C HIS A 325 -30.04 8.35 -6.36
N ILE A 326 -28.79 7.92 -6.48
CA ILE A 326 -27.64 8.78 -6.79
C ILE A 326 -27.92 9.54 -8.09
N GLY A 327 -28.40 8.84 -9.13
CA GLY A 327 -28.77 9.44 -10.41
C GLY A 327 -29.86 10.51 -10.28
N SER A 328 -30.91 10.24 -9.50
CA SER A 328 -32.03 11.19 -9.29
C SER A 328 -31.65 12.44 -8.49
N ARG A 329 -30.70 12.36 -7.54
CA ARG A 329 -30.21 13.53 -6.77
C ARG A 329 -29.42 14.51 -7.64
N GLY A 330 -28.76 14.01 -8.69
CA GLY A 330 -28.07 14.84 -9.68
C GLY A 330 -29.02 15.72 -10.50
N LYS A 331 -30.26 15.25 -10.74
CA LYS A 331 -31.24 15.93 -11.61
C LYS A 331 -31.79 17.26 -11.06
N TYR A 332 -31.69 17.51 -9.76
CA TYR A 332 -32.27 18.69 -9.08
C TYR A 332 -31.25 19.60 -8.39
N SER A 333 -29.95 19.29 -8.48
CA SER A 333 -28.89 20.07 -7.84
C SER A 333 -28.26 21.01 -8.87
N SER A 334 -28.38 22.33 -8.68
CA SER A 334 -27.87 23.38 -9.56
C SER A 334 -26.33 23.60 -9.50
N GLY A 335 -25.57 22.61 -9.02
CA GLY A 335 -24.11 22.65 -8.90
C GLY A 335 -23.44 21.50 -9.65
N SER A 336 -22.21 21.71 -10.12
CA SER A 336 -21.37 20.75 -10.85
C SER A 336 -21.02 19.50 -10.01
N ARG A 337 -21.96 18.55 -9.89
CA ARG A 337 -21.69 17.23 -9.33
C ARG A 337 -21.39 16.26 -10.46
N ASN A 338 -20.24 15.58 -10.36
CA ASN A 338 -19.85 14.52 -11.29
C ASN A 338 -20.92 13.41 -11.33
N ALA A 339 -21.29 12.97 -12.53
CA ALA A 339 -22.20 11.84 -12.73
C ALA A 339 -21.59 10.46 -12.33
N ALA A 340 -20.30 10.43 -12.06
CA ALA A 340 -19.54 9.22 -11.72
C ALA A 340 -19.85 8.70 -10.30
N VAL A 341 -20.00 7.39 -10.19
CA VAL A 341 -20.14 6.68 -8.91
C VAL A 341 -18.75 6.23 -8.43
N LYS A 342 -18.56 6.14 -7.11
CA LYS A 342 -17.33 5.66 -6.46
C LYS A 342 -16.94 4.25 -6.95
N GLU A 343 -15.65 4.02 -7.17
CA GLU A 343 -15.11 2.79 -7.76
C GLU A 343 -15.45 1.53 -6.96
N ASN A 344 -15.34 1.56 -5.64
CA ASN A 344 -15.67 0.42 -4.77
C ASN A 344 -17.11 -0.10 -4.93
N LEU A 345 -18.08 0.80 -5.12
CA LEU A 345 -19.48 0.44 -5.35
C LEU A 345 -19.68 -0.17 -6.75
N ILE A 346 -18.97 0.35 -7.76
CA ILE A 346 -18.97 -0.17 -9.13
C ILE A 346 -18.35 -1.58 -9.18
N GLU A 347 -17.22 -1.79 -8.49
CA GLU A 347 -16.58 -3.09 -8.35
C GLU A 347 -17.50 -4.11 -7.70
N LEU A 348 -18.14 -3.74 -6.58
CA LEU A 348 -19.09 -4.61 -5.90
C LEU A 348 -20.27 -4.99 -6.82
N MET A 349 -20.83 -4.02 -7.54
CA MET A 349 -21.93 -4.27 -8.47
C MET A 349 -21.50 -5.19 -9.63
N ALA A 350 -20.29 -4.99 -10.18
CA ALA A 350 -19.74 -5.86 -11.22
C ALA A 350 -19.52 -7.29 -10.71
N ASP A 351 -19.02 -7.47 -9.49
CA ASP A 351 -18.85 -8.79 -8.87
C ASP A 351 -20.18 -9.51 -8.68
N ILE A 352 -21.22 -8.79 -8.24
CA ILE A 352 -22.57 -9.34 -8.08
C ILE A 352 -23.18 -9.72 -9.44
N CYS A 353 -23.05 -8.85 -10.45
CA CYS A 353 -23.48 -9.14 -11.82
C CYS A 353 -22.79 -10.41 -12.34
N HIS A 354 -21.48 -10.56 -12.12
CA HIS A 354 -20.75 -11.76 -12.53
C HIS A 354 -21.28 -13.04 -11.87
N GLN A 355 -21.63 -13.00 -10.58
CA GLN A 355 -22.17 -14.16 -9.86
C GLN A 355 -23.63 -14.47 -10.23
N ILE A 356 -24.44 -13.46 -10.51
CA ILE A 356 -25.89 -13.63 -10.70
C ILE A 356 -26.28 -13.83 -12.17
N PHE A 357 -25.57 -13.21 -13.12
CA PHE A 357 -25.94 -13.23 -14.53
C PHE A 357 -25.62 -14.60 -15.13
N ASN A 358 -26.61 -15.47 -15.11
CA ASN A 358 -26.56 -16.79 -15.73
C ASN A 358 -27.43 -16.83 -17.00
N GLU A 359 -26.98 -17.57 -18.02
CA GLU A 359 -27.64 -17.66 -19.34
C GLU A 359 -29.07 -18.24 -19.23
N ASP A 360 -29.32 -19.08 -18.22
CA ASP A 360 -30.59 -19.79 -18.01
C ASP A 360 -31.63 -19.05 -17.15
N THR A 361 -31.27 -17.96 -16.45
CA THR A 361 -32.16 -17.31 -15.47
C THR A 361 -32.42 -15.83 -15.80
N ARG A 362 -33.52 -15.56 -16.51
CA ARG A 362 -33.87 -14.20 -17.00
C ARG A 362 -34.67 -13.33 -16.00
N SER A 363 -35.35 -13.95 -15.04
CA SER A 363 -36.07 -13.23 -13.99
C SER A 363 -36.35 -14.12 -12.79
N LEU A 364 -36.29 -13.56 -11.58
CA LEU A 364 -36.60 -14.28 -10.34
C LEU A 364 -37.63 -13.50 -9.51
N GLU A 365 -38.64 -14.21 -9.00
CA GLU A 365 -39.58 -13.65 -8.02
C GLU A 365 -39.01 -13.81 -6.61
N ILE A 366 -38.79 -12.70 -5.91
CA ILE A 366 -38.31 -12.72 -4.54
C ILE A 366 -39.39 -12.20 -3.61
N SER A 367 -39.59 -12.92 -2.50
CA SER A 367 -40.39 -12.45 -1.37
C SER A 367 -39.53 -11.48 -0.57
N GLN A 368 -39.89 -10.19 -0.54
CA GLN A 368 -39.20 -9.19 0.27
C GLN A 368 -39.37 -9.52 1.77
N SER A 369 -38.37 -10.16 2.36
CA SER A 369 -38.38 -10.54 3.78
C SER A 369 -37.99 -9.41 4.74
N TYR A 370 -37.53 -8.27 4.21
CA TYR A 370 -37.03 -7.12 4.99
C TYR A 370 -38.07 -6.00 5.20
N THR A 371 -39.27 -6.09 4.61
CA THR A 371 -40.34 -5.07 4.79
C THR A 371 -41.34 -5.40 5.89
N THR A 372 -41.26 -6.57 6.52
CA THR A 372 -42.20 -6.97 7.59
C THR A 372 -41.72 -6.42 8.93
N THR A 373 -42.35 -5.33 9.40
CA THR A 373 -42.27 -4.91 10.80
C THR A 373 -42.80 -6.05 11.69
N GLN A 374 -41.95 -6.67 12.51
CA GLN A 374 -42.41 -7.50 13.64
C GLN A 374 -43.01 -6.61 14.73
N ARG A 375 -44.18 -6.03 14.46
CA ARG A 375 -45.09 -5.60 15.52
C ARG A 375 -46.38 -6.39 15.37
N GLU A 376 -46.58 -7.28 16.34
CA GLU A 376 -47.80 -8.03 16.64
C GLU A 376 -48.21 -9.07 15.59
N CYS A 377 -47.82 -10.32 15.87
CA CYS A 377 -48.42 -11.51 15.29
C CYS A 377 -49.88 -11.59 15.76
N ASN A 378 -50.81 -11.00 15.01
CA ASN A 378 -52.23 -11.34 15.06
C ASN A 378 -52.62 -11.96 13.72
N ASP A 379 -53.38 -13.05 13.81
CA ASP A 379 -53.75 -14.01 12.77
C ASP A 379 -54.54 -13.41 11.59
N TYR A 380 -53.93 -12.58 10.75
CA TYR A 380 -54.37 -12.35 9.37
C TYR A 380 -53.18 -12.03 8.47
N SER A 381 -52.75 -13.01 7.67
CA SER A 381 -51.64 -12.91 6.74
C SER A 381 -51.96 -11.95 5.58
N VAL A 382 -51.43 -10.72 5.63
CA VAL A 382 -51.34 -9.88 4.42
C VAL A 382 -50.16 -10.38 3.57
N PRO A 383 -50.33 -10.64 2.26
CA PRO A 383 -49.26 -11.17 1.42
C PRO A 383 -48.09 -10.17 1.31
N CYS A 384 -46.84 -10.64 1.51
CA CYS A 384 -45.65 -9.89 1.13
C CYS A 384 -45.72 -9.53 -0.36
N LYS A 385 -45.56 -8.25 -0.72
CA LYS A 385 -45.48 -7.82 -2.12
C LYS A 385 -44.29 -8.52 -2.77
N LYS A 386 -44.55 -9.47 -3.68
CA LYS A 386 -43.53 -10.14 -4.49
C LYS A 386 -43.05 -9.13 -5.55
N LYS A 387 -41.75 -8.83 -5.57
CA LYS A 387 -41.13 -8.00 -6.61
C LYS A 387 -40.39 -8.94 -7.57
N LYS A 388 -40.65 -8.81 -8.87
CA LYS A 388 -39.90 -9.49 -9.91
C LYS A 388 -38.60 -8.73 -10.14
N ILE A 389 -37.47 -9.41 -9.99
CA ILE A 389 -36.14 -8.85 -10.27
C ILE A 389 -35.70 -9.36 -11.64
N GLU A 390 -35.44 -8.42 -12.55
CA GLU A 390 -34.90 -8.69 -13.88
C GLU A 390 -33.39 -8.90 -13.79
N LEU A 391 -32.88 -9.88 -14.53
CA LEU A 391 -31.49 -10.33 -14.44
C LEU A 391 -30.90 -10.48 -15.84
N GLY A 392 -29.58 -10.28 -15.94
CA GLY A 392 -28.80 -10.53 -17.15
C GLY A 392 -28.49 -9.27 -17.94
N TRP A 393 -27.80 -9.48 -19.06
CA TRP A 393 -27.31 -8.42 -19.95
C TRP A 393 -28.43 -7.56 -20.56
N GLU A 394 -29.67 -8.06 -20.62
CA GLU A 394 -30.84 -7.27 -21.04
C GLU A 394 -31.07 -6.05 -20.14
N VAL A 395 -30.87 -6.16 -18.83
CA VAL A 395 -31.03 -5.04 -17.88
C VAL A 395 -30.02 -3.94 -18.18
N ILE A 396 -28.76 -4.32 -18.42
CA ILE A 396 -27.69 -3.38 -18.78
C ILE A 396 -28.06 -2.66 -20.09
N LYS A 397 -28.44 -3.41 -21.13
CA LYS A 397 -28.82 -2.84 -22.42
C LYS A 397 -30.01 -1.88 -22.30
N ASP A 398 -31.03 -2.26 -21.55
CA ASP A 398 -32.22 -1.43 -21.32
C ASP A 398 -31.86 -0.10 -20.65
N HIS A 399 -31.02 -0.10 -19.62
CA HIS A 399 -30.57 1.12 -18.97
C HIS A 399 -29.70 2.00 -19.87
N LEU A 400 -28.84 1.38 -20.70
CA LEU A 400 -28.00 2.10 -21.66
C LEU A 400 -28.80 2.67 -22.85
N GLN A 401 -29.89 2.02 -23.26
CA GLN A 401 -30.68 2.41 -24.43
C GLN A 401 -31.84 3.37 -24.09
N LYS A 402 -32.48 3.21 -22.92
CA LYS A 402 -33.67 4.00 -22.53
C LYS A 402 -33.30 5.36 -21.91
N SER A 403 -32.11 5.49 -21.32
CA SER A 403 -31.76 6.71 -20.57
C SER A 403 -31.12 7.79 -21.43
N GLN A 404 -31.65 9.01 -21.35
CA GLN A 404 -31.06 10.22 -21.94
C GLN A 404 -30.24 11.04 -20.93
N SER A 405 -30.30 10.70 -19.64
CA SER A 405 -29.65 11.45 -18.56
C SER A 405 -28.26 10.89 -18.25
N ASP A 406 -27.24 11.75 -18.25
CA ASP A 406 -25.85 11.38 -17.91
C ASP A 406 -25.75 10.73 -16.52
N PHE A 407 -26.55 11.21 -15.55
CA PHE A 407 -26.61 10.70 -14.18
C PHE A 407 -27.16 9.28 -14.05
N ASP A 408 -27.96 8.83 -15.02
CA ASP A 408 -28.45 7.45 -15.06
C ASP A 408 -27.55 6.59 -15.97
N LEU A 409 -26.98 7.15 -17.05
CA LEU A 409 -26.21 6.42 -18.04
C LEU A 409 -24.78 6.09 -17.59
N VAL A 410 -24.06 7.07 -17.02
CA VAL A 410 -22.65 6.92 -16.60
C VAL A 410 -22.43 5.77 -15.61
N PRO A 411 -23.26 5.58 -14.57
CA PRO A 411 -23.11 4.45 -13.65
C PRO A 411 -23.16 3.09 -14.36
N TRP A 412 -24.08 2.90 -15.30
CA TRP A 412 -24.21 1.64 -16.06
C TRP A 412 -23.06 1.44 -17.04
N LEU A 413 -22.47 2.50 -17.60
CA LEU A 413 -21.24 2.41 -18.38
C LEU A 413 -20.05 2.00 -17.50
N GLN A 414 -19.92 2.55 -16.28
CA GLN A 414 -18.89 2.16 -15.31
C GLN A 414 -19.03 0.68 -14.91
N ILE A 415 -20.24 0.20 -14.58
CA ILE A 415 -20.53 -1.21 -14.24
C ILE A 415 -20.17 -2.12 -15.41
N THR A 416 -20.59 -1.77 -16.62
CA THR A 416 -20.32 -2.58 -17.82
C THR A 416 -18.83 -2.68 -18.10
N THR A 417 -18.10 -1.56 -17.99
CA THR A 417 -16.64 -1.50 -18.16
C THR A 417 -15.96 -2.43 -17.15
N GLN A 418 -16.30 -2.30 -15.87
CA GLN A 418 -15.69 -3.09 -14.80
C GLN A 418 -15.99 -4.59 -14.91
N LEU A 419 -17.23 -4.95 -15.24
CA LEU A 419 -17.66 -6.34 -15.43
C LEU A 419 -16.87 -7.03 -16.55
N ILE A 420 -16.65 -6.33 -17.67
CA ILE A 420 -15.92 -6.88 -18.82
C ILE A 420 -14.41 -6.97 -18.53
N SER A 421 -13.85 -5.94 -17.89
CA SER A 421 -12.42 -5.88 -17.57
C SER A 421 -12.01 -7.00 -16.61
N LYS A 422 -12.75 -7.15 -15.51
CA LYS A 422 -12.47 -8.16 -14.47
C LYS A 422 -12.88 -9.57 -14.88
N TYR A 423 -14.01 -9.72 -15.59
CA TYR A 423 -14.55 -11.01 -16.00
C TYR A 423 -14.87 -11.08 -17.51
N PRO A 424 -13.86 -11.19 -18.39
CA PRO A 424 -14.09 -11.23 -19.85
C PRO A 424 -15.01 -12.38 -20.31
N SER A 425 -15.05 -13.49 -19.57
CA SER A 425 -15.92 -14.65 -19.81
C SER A 425 -17.38 -14.42 -19.40
N SER A 426 -17.70 -13.31 -18.72
CA SER A 426 -19.08 -12.94 -18.39
C SER A 426 -19.89 -12.40 -19.56
N LEU A 427 -19.24 -11.85 -20.58
CA LEU A 427 -19.89 -11.31 -21.77
C LEU A 427 -20.10 -12.44 -22.79
N PRO A 428 -21.33 -12.90 -23.07
CA PRO A 428 -21.58 -13.95 -24.06
C PRO A 428 -21.31 -13.45 -25.49
N ASN A 429 -21.07 -14.36 -26.43
CA ASN A 429 -20.77 -13.98 -27.83
C ASN A 429 -21.96 -13.29 -28.51
N TYR A 430 -23.19 -13.72 -28.22
CA TYR A 430 -24.40 -13.15 -28.82
C TYR A 430 -24.69 -11.71 -28.34
N GLU A 431 -24.15 -11.28 -27.19
CA GLU A 431 -24.33 -9.92 -26.66
C GLU A 431 -23.33 -8.90 -27.24
N LEU A 432 -22.28 -9.34 -27.92
CA LEU A 432 -21.25 -8.44 -28.46
C LEU A 432 -21.83 -7.44 -29.48
N SER A 433 -22.62 -7.93 -30.44
CA SER A 433 -23.18 -7.08 -31.50
C SER A 433 -24.23 -6.08 -30.98
N PRO A 434 -25.22 -6.49 -30.15
CA PRO A 434 -26.17 -5.57 -29.52
C PRO A 434 -25.50 -4.50 -28.65
N LEU A 435 -24.54 -4.88 -27.80
CA LEU A 435 -23.84 -3.94 -26.94
C LEU A 435 -23.02 -2.92 -27.75
N LEU A 436 -22.26 -3.39 -28.74
CA LEU A 436 -21.47 -2.54 -29.62
C LEU A 436 -22.35 -1.55 -30.40
N MET A 437 -23.55 -1.98 -30.80
CA MET A 437 -24.55 -1.12 -31.43
C MET A 437 -25.01 0.02 -30.51
N ILE A 438 -25.33 -0.28 -29.26
CA ILE A 438 -25.76 0.72 -28.27
C ILE A 438 -24.61 1.71 -28.01
N LEU A 439 -23.39 1.22 -27.75
CA LEU A 439 -22.23 2.08 -27.49
C LEU A 439 -21.89 2.96 -28.70
N TYR A 440 -21.99 2.42 -29.92
CA TYR A 440 -21.85 3.20 -31.15
C TYR A 440 -22.91 4.28 -31.28
N GLN A 441 -24.16 4.06 -30.85
CA GLN A 441 -25.21 5.09 -30.89
C GLN A 441 -24.99 6.18 -29.83
N LEU A 442 -24.39 5.84 -28.69
CA LEU A 442 -24.11 6.80 -27.61
C LEU A 442 -22.90 7.71 -27.92
N LEU A 443 -21.94 7.23 -28.72
CA LEU A 443 -20.69 7.95 -29.03
C LEU A 443 -20.88 9.29 -29.79
N PRO A 444 -21.76 9.43 -30.81
CA PRO A 444 -21.96 10.67 -31.56
C PRO A 444 -22.85 11.69 -30.85
N GLN A 445 -23.58 11.30 -29.79
CA GLN A 445 -24.77 12.04 -29.36
C GLN A 445 -24.49 13.37 -28.65
N HIS A 446 -23.28 13.67 -28.15
CA HIS A 446 -22.96 15.02 -27.65
C HIS A 446 -21.46 15.33 -27.76
N ARG A 447 -21.11 16.46 -28.38
CA ARG A 447 -19.69 16.89 -28.54
C ARG A 447 -19.02 17.38 -27.25
N HIS A 448 -19.77 17.61 -26.16
CA HIS A 448 -19.26 18.27 -24.93
C HIS A 448 -19.79 17.69 -23.60
N GLY A 449 -20.17 16.40 -23.55
CA GLY A 449 -20.78 15.79 -22.34
C GLY A 449 -19.82 14.95 -21.48
N GLU A 450 -20.10 14.87 -20.16
CA GLU A 450 -19.36 14.03 -19.19
C GLU A 450 -19.41 12.52 -19.53
N ARG A 451 -20.34 12.08 -20.38
CA ARG A 451 -20.55 10.65 -20.72
C ARG A 451 -19.51 10.05 -21.68
N THR A 452 -18.93 10.84 -22.57
CA THR A 452 -18.08 10.35 -23.68
C THR A 452 -16.85 9.55 -23.22
N PRO A 453 -16.09 9.98 -22.20
CA PRO A 453 -14.98 9.18 -21.65
C PRO A 453 -15.42 7.77 -21.23
N TYR A 454 -16.59 7.64 -20.59
CA TYR A 454 -17.09 6.36 -20.09
C TYR A 454 -17.52 5.41 -21.22
N VAL A 455 -18.10 5.95 -22.31
CA VAL A 455 -18.41 5.16 -23.50
C VAL A 455 -17.12 4.63 -24.15
N LEU A 456 -16.09 5.47 -24.26
CA LEU A 456 -14.79 5.09 -24.82
C LEU A 456 -14.07 4.04 -23.97
N ARG A 457 -14.08 4.17 -22.63
CA ARG A 457 -13.55 3.16 -21.71
C ARG A 457 -14.29 1.82 -21.85
N CYS A 458 -15.63 1.86 -21.92
CA CYS A 458 -16.44 0.66 -22.12
C CYS A 458 -16.12 -0.02 -23.46
N LEU A 459 -16.03 0.74 -24.56
CA LEU A 459 -15.62 0.24 -25.87
C LEU A 459 -14.20 -0.38 -25.85
N THR A 460 -13.29 0.20 -25.06
CA THR A 460 -11.90 -0.30 -24.92
C THR A 460 -11.91 -1.71 -24.33
N GLU A 461 -12.66 -1.92 -23.24
CA GLU A 461 -12.78 -3.24 -22.61
C GLU A 461 -13.51 -4.25 -23.51
N VAL A 462 -14.53 -3.82 -24.27
CA VAL A 462 -15.21 -4.68 -25.25
C VAL A 462 -14.22 -5.13 -26.34
N ALA A 463 -13.36 -4.23 -26.85
CA ALA A 463 -12.35 -4.56 -27.85
C ALA A 463 -11.32 -5.57 -27.31
N LEU A 464 -10.81 -5.36 -26.10
CA LEU A 464 -9.88 -6.28 -25.44
C LEU A 464 -10.51 -7.65 -25.18
N CYS A 465 -11.78 -7.68 -24.76
CA CYS A 465 -12.54 -8.91 -24.55
C CYS A 465 -12.75 -9.69 -25.86
N GLN A 466 -13.16 -9.00 -26.93
CA GLN A 466 -13.32 -9.62 -28.25
C GLN A 466 -11.99 -10.22 -28.76
N GLY A 467 -10.87 -9.52 -28.57
CA GLY A 467 -9.54 -10.01 -28.97
C GLY A 467 -9.10 -11.32 -28.29
N LYS A 468 -9.61 -11.60 -27.09
CA LYS A 468 -9.33 -12.85 -26.35
C LYS A 468 -10.22 -14.03 -26.79
N LYS A 469 -11.25 -13.80 -27.60
CA LYS A 469 -12.24 -14.83 -28.00
C LYS A 469 -11.88 -15.48 -29.34
N SER A 470 -11.49 -16.77 -29.30
CA SER A 470 -11.17 -17.55 -30.51
C SER A 470 -12.38 -18.12 -31.26
N ASN A 471 -13.55 -18.24 -30.59
CA ASN A 471 -14.68 -19.08 -31.04
C ASN A 471 -15.81 -18.32 -31.76
N LEU A 472 -15.53 -17.17 -32.37
CA LEU A 472 -16.56 -16.36 -33.06
C LEU A 472 -16.81 -16.88 -34.49
N GLU A 473 -18.08 -17.02 -34.86
CA GLU A 473 -18.51 -17.40 -36.22
C GLU A 473 -18.14 -16.32 -37.25
N GLY A 474 -17.89 -16.73 -38.50
CA GLY A 474 -17.46 -15.81 -39.58
C GLY A 474 -18.48 -14.71 -39.92
N SER A 475 -19.78 -15.01 -39.85
CA SER A 475 -20.87 -14.04 -40.03
C SER A 475 -20.87 -12.97 -38.95
N GLN A 476 -20.77 -13.37 -37.67
CA GLN A 476 -20.70 -12.47 -36.52
C GLN A 476 -19.47 -11.55 -36.61
N LYS A 477 -18.32 -12.07 -37.04
CA LYS A 477 -17.10 -11.27 -37.26
C LYS A 477 -17.32 -10.17 -38.31
N SER A 478 -18.01 -10.48 -39.40
CA SER A 478 -18.30 -9.49 -40.45
C SER A 478 -19.23 -8.37 -39.98
N ASP A 479 -20.23 -8.67 -39.15
CA ASP A 479 -21.14 -7.64 -38.64
C ASP A 479 -20.49 -6.77 -37.58
N LEU A 480 -19.67 -7.35 -36.69
CA LEU A 480 -18.88 -6.59 -35.72
C LEU A 480 -17.88 -5.65 -36.41
N LEU A 481 -17.24 -6.11 -37.49
CA LEU A 481 -16.30 -5.29 -38.27
C LEU A 481 -16.96 -4.00 -38.80
N LYS A 482 -18.21 -4.07 -39.27
CA LYS A 482 -18.94 -2.87 -39.76
C LYS A 482 -19.10 -1.81 -38.66
N PHE A 483 -19.32 -2.21 -37.41
CA PHE A 483 -19.43 -1.28 -36.29
C PHE A 483 -18.06 -0.73 -35.89
N TRP A 484 -17.05 -1.59 -35.82
CA TRP A 484 -15.68 -1.18 -35.51
C TRP A 484 -15.14 -0.15 -36.51
N ILE A 485 -15.39 -0.29 -37.82
CA ILE A 485 -15.01 0.72 -38.83
C ILE A 485 -15.65 2.09 -38.54
N LYS A 486 -16.93 2.10 -38.16
CA LYS A 486 -17.63 3.36 -37.83
C LYS A 486 -17.10 3.97 -36.53
N ILE A 487 -16.89 3.15 -35.49
CA ILE A 487 -16.34 3.59 -34.21
C ILE A 487 -14.93 4.16 -34.40
N TRP A 488 -14.07 3.46 -35.15
CA TRP A 488 -12.74 3.92 -35.54
C TRP A 488 -12.80 5.33 -36.14
N SER A 489 -13.65 5.55 -37.14
CA SER A 489 -13.78 6.88 -37.76
C SER A 489 -14.20 7.99 -36.78
N LEU A 490 -15.02 7.67 -35.77
CA LEU A 490 -15.47 8.62 -34.74
C LEU A 490 -14.38 8.89 -33.71
N THR A 491 -13.71 7.84 -33.24
CA THR A 491 -12.57 7.93 -32.31
C THR A 491 -11.45 8.79 -32.91
N PHE A 492 -11.15 8.62 -34.19
CA PHE A 492 -10.17 9.44 -34.92
C PHE A 492 -10.48 10.93 -34.87
N ARG A 493 -11.75 11.31 -35.07
CA ARG A 493 -12.18 12.72 -35.00
C ARG A 493 -12.10 13.28 -33.57
N GLY A 494 -12.12 12.42 -32.55
CA GLY A 494 -12.07 12.82 -31.14
C GLY A 494 -10.67 13.09 -30.59
N ILE A 495 -9.60 12.70 -31.29
CA ILE A 495 -8.21 12.77 -30.79
C ILE A 495 -7.73 14.20 -30.57
N SER A 496 -8.27 15.16 -31.32
CA SER A 496 -7.95 16.59 -31.18
C SER A 496 -8.49 17.21 -29.90
N SER A 497 -9.37 16.52 -29.16
CA SER A 497 -9.89 16.99 -27.87
C SER A 497 -9.04 16.45 -26.72
N GLU A 498 -8.34 17.34 -26.02
CA GLU A 498 -7.41 16.98 -24.92
C GLU A 498 -8.12 16.23 -23.77
N GLN A 499 -9.38 16.56 -23.47
CA GLN A 499 -10.13 15.98 -22.35
C GLN A 499 -10.44 14.49 -22.50
N ILE A 500 -10.55 13.99 -23.73
CA ILE A 500 -10.90 12.59 -24.05
C ILE A 500 -9.77 11.87 -24.79
N GLN A 501 -8.62 12.53 -24.95
CA GLN A 501 -7.51 12.04 -25.73
C GLN A 501 -6.97 10.71 -25.17
N ALA A 502 -6.91 10.57 -23.83
CA ALA A 502 -6.44 9.37 -23.18
C ALA A 502 -7.31 8.15 -23.51
N GLU A 503 -8.63 8.30 -23.37
CA GLU A 503 -9.60 7.26 -23.67
C GLU A 503 -9.65 6.92 -25.16
N ASN A 504 -9.53 7.91 -26.05
CA ASN A 504 -9.46 7.68 -27.49
C ASN A 504 -8.24 6.85 -27.89
N PHE A 505 -7.04 7.20 -27.40
CA PHE A 505 -5.84 6.40 -27.68
C PHE A 505 -5.89 5.01 -27.04
N GLY A 506 -6.49 4.89 -25.85
CA GLY A 506 -6.75 3.60 -25.21
C GLY A 506 -7.62 2.69 -26.10
N LEU A 507 -8.72 3.22 -26.63
CA LEU A 507 -9.62 2.48 -27.53
C LEU A 507 -8.93 2.08 -28.83
N LEU A 508 -8.20 3.01 -29.47
CA LEU A 508 -7.42 2.68 -30.67
C LEU A 508 -6.40 1.58 -30.40
N GLY A 509 -5.70 1.67 -29.26
CA GLY A 509 -4.76 0.65 -28.84
C GLY A 509 -5.43 -0.73 -28.70
N ALA A 510 -6.57 -0.80 -28.02
CA ALA A 510 -7.32 -2.05 -27.84
C ALA A 510 -7.82 -2.65 -29.17
N ILE A 511 -8.30 -1.82 -30.10
CA ILE A 511 -8.73 -2.26 -31.44
C ILE A 511 -7.55 -2.88 -32.21
N ILE A 512 -6.37 -2.25 -32.15
CA ILE A 512 -5.15 -2.73 -32.80
C ILE A 512 -4.66 -4.03 -32.14
N GLN A 513 -4.65 -4.10 -30.80
CA GLN A 513 -4.27 -5.29 -30.05
C GLN A 513 -5.15 -6.50 -30.40
N GLY A 514 -6.46 -6.29 -30.52
CA GLY A 514 -7.41 -7.31 -30.92
C GLY A 514 -7.40 -7.65 -32.41
N SER A 515 -6.60 -6.95 -33.24
CA SER A 515 -6.63 -7.05 -34.71
C SER A 515 -8.04 -6.92 -35.30
N LEU A 516 -8.85 -6.01 -34.73
CA LEU A 516 -10.27 -5.87 -35.08
C LEU A 516 -10.48 -5.07 -36.38
N ILE A 517 -9.52 -4.21 -36.74
CA ILE A 517 -9.49 -3.40 -37.97
C ILE A 517 -8.07 -3.40 -38.53
N GLU A 518 -7.94 -3.39 -39.86
CA GLU A 518 -6.66 -3.16 -40.51
C GLU A 518 -6.23 -1.70 -40.40
N VAL A 519 -5.05 -1.44 -39.85
CA VAL A 519 -4.52 -0.09 -39.66
C VAL A 519 -4.18 0.54 -41.01
N ASP A 520 -4.85 1.64 -41.33
CA ASP A 520 -4.64 2.39 -42.55
C ASP A 520 -3.48 3.41 -42.45
N ARG A 521 -3.27 4.17 -43.53
CA ARG A 521 -2.24 5.22 -43.57
C ARG A 521 -2.64 6.48 -42.78
N GLU A 522 -3.92 6.68 -42.50
CA GLU A 522 -4.42 7.86 -41.79
C GLU A 522 -4.07 7.80 -40.30
N PHE A 523 -4.08 6.60 -39.71
CA PHE A 523 -3.59 6.35 -38.35
C PHE A 523 -2.20 6.94 -38.11
N TRP A 524 -1.25 6.66 -39.01
CA TRP A 524 0.13 7.10 -38.82
C TRP A 524 0.31 8.61 -38.98
N LYS A 525 -0.58 9.29 -39.71
CA LYS A 525 -0.58 10.76 -39.83
C LYS A 525 -0.96 11.46 -38.53
N LEU A 526 -1.59 10.77 -37.58
CA LEU A 526 -1.87 11.34 -36.25
C LEU A 526 -0.59 11.79 -35.53
N PHE A 527 0.52 11.10 -35.82
CA PHE A 527 1.81 11.28 -35.18
C PHE A 527 2.77 12.16 -36.00
N THR A 528 2.27 13.05 -36.87
CA THR A 528 3.10 13.91 -37.74
C THR A 528 2.94 15.41 -37.48
N GLY A 529 2.42 15.83 -36.32
CA GLY A 529 2.42 17.23 -35.89
C GLY A 529 1.06 17.92 -35.81
N SER A 530 0.15 17.69 -36.77
CA SER A 530 -1.08 18.50 -36.90
C SER A 530 -2.28 18.01 -36.08
N ALA A 531 -2.27 16.77 -35.60
CA ALA A 531 -3.47 16.15 -35.02
C ALA A 531 -3.49 16.10 -33.48
N CYS A 532 -2.33 15.91 -32.83
CA CYS A 532 -2.23 15.78 -31.37
C CYS A 532 -0.82 16.08 -30.84
N ARG A 533 -0.73 16.52 -29.58
CA ARG A 533 0.53 16.63 -28.80
C ARG A 533 1.03 15.24 -28.37
N PRO A 534 2.36 15.00 -28.29
CA PRO A 534 2.92 13.82 -27.65
C PRO A 534 2.48 13.73 -26.19
N SER A 535 1.60 12.79 -25.88
CA SER A 535 1.10 12.51 -24.54
C SER A 535 1.34 11.04 -24.16
N HIS A 536 1.31 10.71 -22.86
CA HIS A 536 1.52 9.35 -22.39
C HIS A 536 0.62 8.32 -23.12
N PRO A 537 -0.71 8.55 -23.28
CA PRO A 537 -1.57 7.64 -24.02
C PRO A 537 -1.21 7.52 -25.51
N ALA A 538 -0.81 8.61 -26.16
CA ALA A 538 -0.40 8.63 -27.56
C ALA A 538 0.87 7.78 -27.78
N VAL A 539 1.86 7.92 -26.89
CA VAL A 539 3.12 7.15 -26.94
C VAL A 539 2.88 5.66 -26.67
N CYS A 540 2.01 5.31 -25.72
CA CYS A 540 1.63 3.92 -25.46
C CYS A 540 0.89 3.30 -26.66
N CYS A 541 -0.02 4.04 -27.30
CA CYS A 541 -0.73 3.60 -28.49
C CYS A 541 0.25 3.40 -29.68
N LEU A 542 1.16 4.34 -29.91
CA LEU A 542 2.20 4.24 -30.94
C LEU A 542 3.14 3.05 -30.71
N THR A 543 3.58 2.85 -29.46
CA THR A 543 4.40 1.71 -29.00
C THR A 543 3.74 0.38 -29.37
N LEU A 544 2.45 0.23 -29.06
CA LEU A 544 1.67 -0.96 -29.36
C LEU A 544 1.46 -1.15 -30.87
N ALA A 545 1.10 -0.08 -31.59
CA ALA A 545 0.89 -0.11 -33.02
C ALA A 545 2.16 -0.51 -33.79
N MET A 546 3.33 -0.01 -33.39
CA MET A 546 4.61 -0.40 -33.99
C MET A 546 5.01 -1.85 -33.71
N ALA A 547 4.55 -2.44 -32.60
CA ALA A 547 4.81 -3.85 -32.30
C ALA A 547 3.95 -4.79 -33.17
N ILE A 548 2.74 -4.37 -33.51
CA ILE A 548 1.75 -5.19 -34.23
C ILE A 548 1.79 -4.92 -35.75
N CYS A 549 1.93 -3.66 -36.16
CA CYS A 549 1.86 -3.19 -37.55
C CYS A 549 3.22 -2.65 -38.04
N GLY A 550 3.48 -2.73 -39.35
CA GLY A 550 4.66 -2.11 -39.97
C GLY A 550 4.40 -0.65 -40.34
N VAL A 551 5.37 0.24 -40.11
CA VAL A 551 5.26 1.67 -40.48
C VAL A 551 5.45 1.82 -42.00
N PRO A 552 4.50 2.42 -42.74
CA PRO A 552 4.64 2.65 -44.19
C PRO A 552 5.80 3.61 -44.54
N GLU A 553 6.54 3.34 -45.62
CA GLU A 553 7.73 4.15 -45.98
C GLU A 553 7.43 5.43 -46.81
N THR A 554 6.32 5.47 -47.56
CA THR A 554 6.02 6.60 -48.47
C THR A 554 4.56 7.07 -48.35
N VAL A 555 4.37 8.37 -48.14
CA VAL A 555 3.09 9.06 -48.32
C VAL A 555 2.97 9.38 -49.82
N LYS A 556 2.25 8.56 -50.60
CA LYS A 556 1.72 9.06 -51.87
C LYS A 556 0.53 9.95 -51.51
N THR A 557 0.74 11.25 -51.44
CA THR A 557 -0.34 12.24 -51.41
C THR A 557 -1.19 12.01 -52.66
N GLY A 558 -2.49 11.78 -52.45
CA GLY A 558 -3.47 11.99 -53.50
C GLY A 558 -3.32 13.41 -54.01
N VAL A 559 -3.38 13.56 -55.32
CA VAL A 559 -3.23 14.81 -56.07
C VAL A 559 -4.10 15.90 -55.44
N GLU A 560 -3.46 16.87 -54.79
CA GLU A 560 -3.86 18.28 -54.68
C GLU A 560 -2.93 19.00 -53.70
N GLN A 561 -1.85 19.58 -54.24
CA GLN A 561 -1.33 20.89 -53.83
C GLN A 561 -0.29 21.32 -54.85
N SER A 562 -0.71 22.30 -55.65
CA SER A 562 0.10 23.00 -56.62
C SER A 562 1.03 24.00 -55.93
N ILE A 563 2.31 23.92 -56.33
CA ILE A 563 3.30 25.01 -56.39
C ILE A 563 4.02 25.37 -55.08
N CYS A 564 5.35 25.20 -55.16
CA CYS A 564 6.42 25.69 -54.29
C CYS A 564 6.72 24.87 -53.01
N GLU A 565 7.66 23.92 -53.09
CA GLU A 565 9.00 24.08 -52.49
C GLU A 565 9.89 22.87 -52.79
N VAL A 566 11.09 23.16 -53.30
CA VAL A 566 12.18 22.20 -53.47
C VAL A 566 12.83 22.00 -52.10
N ASN A 567 12.39 20.99 -51.34
CA ASN A 567 13.16 20.45 -50.22
C ASN A 567 12.72 19.00 -49.92
N ARG A 568 13.69 18.15 -49.54
CA ARG A 568 13.57 16.69 -49.37
C ARG A 568 12.19 16.25 -48.85
N SER A 569 11.49 15.40 -49.59
CA SER A 569 10.28 14.73 -49.09
C SER A 569 10.63 13.92 -47.84
N CYS A 570 10.25 14.42 -46.66
CA CYS A 570 10.49 13.74 -45.39
C CYS A 570 9.72 12.42 -45.36
N SER A 571 10.38 11.34 -44.92
CA SER A 571 9.69 10.06 -44.74
C SER A 571 8.72 10.13 -43.55
N LEU A 572 7.68 9.28 -43.55
CA LEU A 572 6.74 9.20 -42.43
C LEU A 572 7.46 8.89 -41.09
N LYS A 573 8.48 8.04 -41.14
CA LYS A 573 9.35 7.72 -39.99
C LYS A 573 10.04 8.97 -39.43
N GLU A 574 10.53 9.87 -40.30
CA GLU A 574 11.16 11.14 -39.90
C GLU A 574 10.16 12.13 -39.31
N LEU A 575 8.94 12.21 -39.86
CA LEU A 575 7.88 13.06 -39.33
C LEU A 575 7.46 12.64 -37.91
N ILE A 576 7.39 11.33 -37.63
CA ILE A 576 7.10 10.81 -36.28
C ILE A 576 8.24 11.15 -35.30
N ILE A 577 9.50 11.08 -35.74
CA ILE A 577 10.65 11.49 -34.93
C ILE A 577 10.55 12.99 -34.60
N ARG A 578 10.24 13.85 -35.58
CA ARG A 578 10.08 15.30 -35.37
C ARG A 578 8.91 15.61 -34.44
N TRP A 579 7.79 14.91 -34.59
CA TRP A 579 6.63 15.06 -33.71
C TRP A 579 6.96 14.75 -32.25
N LEU A 580 7.66 13.64 -31.98
CA LEU A 580 8.06 13.27 -30.61
C LEU A 580 9.04 14.27 -29.99
N LEU A 581 10.02 14.74 -30.75
CA LEU A 581 11.15 15.50 -30.22
C LEU A 581 10.94 17.02 -30.21
N LEU A 582 10.29 17.57 -31.23
CA LEU A 582 10.23 19.01 -31.46
C LEU A 582 8.81 19.58 -31.36
N TYR A 583 7.78 18.77 -31.65
CA TYR A 583 6.37 19.20 -31.72
C TYR A 583 6.21 20.61 -32.33
N GLN A 584 6.59 20.78 -33.61
CA GLN A 584 6.43 22.05 -34.34
C GLN A 584 5.30 21.93 -35.38
N LEU A 585 4.29 22.79 -35.29
CA LEU A 585 3.52 23.24 -36.46
C LEU A 585 4.41 24.22 -37.24
N GLU A 586 4.36 24.17 -38.57
CA GLU A 586 5.24 24.94 -39.46
C GLU A 586 5.05 26.48 -39.38
N ASP A 587 4.10 27.01 -38.60
CA ASP A 587 3.71 28.44 -38.62
C ASP A 587 4.17 29.32 -37.43
N ASP A 588 4.65 28.78 -36.30
CA ASP A 588 4.98 29.60 -35.10
C ASP A 588 6.49 29.66 -34.81
N LEU A 589 7.26 30.25 -35.73
CA LEU A 589 8.72 30.45 -35.56
C LEU A 589 9.10 31.60 -34.59
N GLU A 590 8.14 32.39 -34.10
CA GLU A 590 8.43 33.64 -33.38
C GLU A 590 8.31 33.62 -31.84
N ASP A 591 7.75 32.59 -31.19
CA ASP A 591 7.68 32.52 -29.71
C ASP A 591 8.38 31.27 -29.13
N ARG A 592 9.63 31.43 -28.70
CA ARG A 592 10.54 30.35 -28.23
C ARG A 592 10.38 29.95 -26.75
N THR A 593 9.22 30.10 -26.12
CA THR A 593 9.09 29.97 -24.66
C THR A 593 8.68 28.58 -24.14
N GLU A 594 7.99 27.75 -24.92
CA GLU A 594 7.55 26.42 -24.46
C GLU A 594 8.57 25.30 -24.78
N LEU A 595 9.00 24.57 -23.75
CA LEU A 595 9.86 23.40 -23.87
C LEU A 595 9.12 22.21 -24.51
N PRO A 596 9.78 21.37 -25.34
CA PRO A 596 9.14 20.22 -25.97
C PRO A 596 8.47 19.23 -24.98
N PRO A 597 7.31 18.63 -25.34
CA PRO A 597 6.58 17.65 -24.51
C PRO A 597 7.42 16.48 -23.98
N VAL A 598 8.40 16.02 -24.75
CA VAL A 598 9.34 14.95 -24.36
C VAL A 598 10.11 15.26 -23.07
N LEU A 599 10.30 16.54 -22.75
CA LEU A 599 11.12 17.00 -21.62
C LEU A 599 10.32 17.31 -20.34
N HIS A 600 9.00 17.45 -20.42
CA HIS A 600 8.16 17.77 -19.25
C HIS A 600 7.03 16.76 -19.00
N SER A 601 6.67 15.92 -19.97
CA SER A 601 5.63 14.89 -19.79
C SER A 601 6.17 13.60 -19.17
N ASN A 602 5.37 12.95 -18.32
CA ASN A 602 5.71 11.69 -17.64
C ASN A 602 5.45 10.47 -18.54
N PHE A 603 6.42 10.11 -19.37
CA PHE A 603 6.36 8.89 -20.19
C PHE A 603 6.83 7.65 -19.42
N PRO A 604 6.36 6.44 -19.78
CA PRO A 604 6.91 5.21 -19.24
C PRO A 604 8.42 5.10 -19.54
N HIS A 605 9.19 4.54 -18.60
CA HIS A 605 10.64 4.45 -18.71
C HIS A 605 11.06 3.76 -20.02
N LEU A 606 11.94 4.42 -20.78
CA LEU A 606 12.47 4.00 -22.09
C LEU A 606 11.44 3.84 -23.23
N ALA A 607 10.17 4.21 -23.05
CA ALA A 607 9.16 4.02 -24.10
C ALA A 607 9.45 4.86 -25.36
N VAL A 608 9.80 6.13 -25.19
CA VAL A 608 10.08 7.05 -26.29
C VAL A 608 11.36 6.62 -27.04
N GLU A 609 12.39 6.24 -26.31
CA GLU A 609 13.69 5.82 -26.82
C GLU A 609 13.58 4.54 -27.65
N LYS A 610 12.76 3.58 -27.21
CA LYS A 610 12.46 2.36 -27.96
C LYS A 610 11.76 2.67 -29.29
N ILE A 611 10.82 3.62 -29.30
CA ILE A 611 10.16 4.08 -30.54
C ILE A 611 11.18 4.73 -31.47
N LEU A 612 11.93 5.71 -30.99
CA LEU A 612 12.90 6.48 -31.79
C LEU A 612 13.93 5.56 -32.47
N VAL A 613 14.53 4.65 -31.71
CA VAL A 613 15.50 3.68 -32.27
C VAL A 613 14.82 2.75 -33.28
N SER A 614 13.64 2.22 -32.97
CA SER A 614 12.90 1.33 -33.88
C SER A 614 12.55 1.99 -35.21
N LEU A 615 12.25 3.30 -35.22
CA LEU A 615 11.96 4.05 -36.45
C LEU A 615 13.18 4.20 -37.36
N THR A 616 14.39 4.19 -36.81
CA THR A 616 15.63 4.27 -37.61
C THR A 616 16.02 2.92 -38.23
N VAL A 617 15.49 1.81 -37.73
CA VAL A 617 15.72 0.46 -38.26
C VAL A 617 14.81 0.18 -39.46
N LYS A 618 15.32 -0.52 -40.50
CA LYS A 618 14.51 -0.85 -41.69
C LYS A 618 13.24 -1.62 -41.34
N ASN A 619 13.38 -2.68 -40.52
CA ASN A 619 12.25 -3.44 -39.97
C ASN A 619 11.89 -2.96 -38.57
N CYS A 620 11.17 -1.84 -38.50
CA CYS A 620 10.76 -1.20 -37.24
C CYS A 620 9.91 -2.12 -36.34
N LYS A 621 9.05 -2.97 -36.94
CA LYS A 621 8.21 -3.91 -36.20
C LYS A 621 9.03 -4.97 -35.48
N ALA A 622 10.01 -5.56 -36.17
CA ALA A 622 10.88 -6.56 -35.56
C ALA A 622 11.77 -5.94 -34.47
N ALA A 623 12.27 -4.71 -34.68
CA ALA A 623 13.04 -3.97 -33.69
C ALA A 623 12.22 -3.65 -32.43
N MET A 624 10.97 -3.18 -32.61
CA MET A 624 10.10 -2.85 -31.48
C MET A 624 9.75 -4.09 -30.65
N ASN A 625 9.40 -5.20 -31.31
CA ASN A 625 9.16 -6.48 -30.63
C ASN A 625 10.41 -6.98 -29.90
N PHE A 626 11.61 -6.82 -30.48
CA PHE A 626 12.86 -7.20 -29.84
C PHE A 626 13.15 -6.38 -28.58
N LEU A 627 12.88 -5.07 -28.61
CA LEU A 627 13.03 -4.16 -27.46
C LEU A 627 11.95 -4.33 -26.38
N GLN A 628 10.81 -4.91 -26.71
CA GLN A 628 9.69 -5.18 -25.79
C GLN A 628 9.70 -6.58 -25.17
N ARG A 629 10.34 -7.58 -25.80
CA ARG A 629 10.40 -8.99 -25.31
C ARG A 629 11.10 -9.19 -23.96
N VAL A 630 11.69 -8.14 -23.40
CA VAL A 630 12.39 -8.21 -22.12
C VAL A 630 11.36 -8.13 -20.98
N PRO A 631 11.37 -9.06 -20.01
CA PRO A 631 10.48 -8.97 -18.85
C PRO A 631 10.67 -7.63 -18.13
N GLU A 632 9.56 -7.02 -17.72
CA GLU A 632 9.56 -5.75 -16.99
C GLU A 632 10.37 -5.90 -15.69
N CYS A 633 11.23 -4.92 -15.41
CA CYS A 633 12.03 -4.93 -14.19
C CYS A 633 11.13 -4.58 -13.00
N GLU A 634 11.18 -5.36 -11.91
CA GLU A 634 10.34 -5.15 -10.70
C GLU A 634 10.49 -3.73 -10.12
N GLN A 635 11.66 -3.09 -10.30
CA GLN A 635 11.92 -1.70 -9.88
C GLN A 635 11.07 -0.65 -10.59
N HIS A 636 10.54 -0.96 -11.79
CA HIS A 636 9.71 -0.05 -12.59
C HIS A 636 8.21 -0.33 -12.42
N GLN A 637 7.84 -1.39 -11.68
CA GLN A 637 6.45 -1.62 -11.29
C GLN A 637 6.13 -0.81 -10.03
N LYS A 638 5.15 0.09 -10.13
CA LYS A 638 4.50 0.62 -8.93
C LYS A 638 3.73 -0.54 -8.31
N VAL A 639 4.35 -1.25 -7.38
CA VAL A 639 3.63 -2.17 -6.49
C VAL A 639 2.64 -1.31 -5.74
N GLN A 640 1.37 -1.38 -6.12
CA GLN A 640 0.29 -0.77 -5.35
C GLN A 640 0.21 -1.57 -4.04
N GLU A 641 0.75 -1.00 -2.96
CA GLU A 641 0.92 -1.67 -1.65
C GLU A 641 -0.41 -1.95 -0.92
N GLU A 642 -1.56 -1.73 -1.55
CA GLU A 642 -2.81 -2.19 -0.96
C GLU A 642 -2.98 -3.69 -1.20
N PRO A 643 -3.18 -4.48 -0.13
CA PRO A 643 -3.56 -5.87 -0.28
C PRO A 643 -4.98 -5.88 -0.85
N SER A 644 -5.08 -5.97 -2.17
CA SER A 644 -6.32 -6.42 -2.79
C SER A 644 -6.69 -7.77 -2.16
N PHE A 645 -7.98 -8.07 -2.09
CA PHE A 645 -8.48 -9.39 -1.64
C PHE A 645 -7.91 -10.58 -2.46
N SER A 646 -7.13 -10.28 -3.51
CA SER A 646 -6.42 -11.23 -4.38
C SER A 646 -5.51 -12.21 -3.63
N GLU A 647 -4.83 -11.80 -2.54
CA GLU A 647 -3.96 -12.73 -1.79
C GLU A 647 -4.76 -13.87 -1.13
N VAL A 648 -5.94 -13.55 -0.58
CA VAL A 648 -6.82 -14.53 0.07
C VAL A 648 -7.54 -15.40 -0.98
N GLU A 649 -7.93 -14.79 -2.09
CA GLU A 649 -8.45 -15.51 -3.26
C GLU A 649 -7.40 -16.51 -3.79
N GLU A 650 -6.17 -16.07 -3.98
CA GLU A 650 -5.07 -16.91 -4.43
C GLU A 650 -4.83 -18.08 -3.48
N LEU A 651 -4.81 -17.82 -2.18
CA LEU A 651 -4.69 -18.86 -1.16
C LEU A 651 -5.80 -19.91 -1.28
N PHE A 652 -7.06 -19.51 -1.46
CA PHE A 652 -8.16 -20.47 -1.61
C PHE A 652 -8.07 -21.28 -2.91
N LEU A 653 -7.62 -20.67 -4.00
CA LEU A 653 -7.39 -21.35 -5.28
C LEU A 653 -6.19 -22.31 -5.23
N GLN A 654 -5.14 -21.96 -4.47
CA GLN A 654 -4.03 -22.86 -4.17
C GLN A 654 -4.49 -24.04 -3.33
N THR A 655 -5.40 -23.81 -2.37
CA THR A 655 -5.95 -24.85 -1.48
C THR A 655 -6.79 -25.87 -2.25
N THR A 656 -7.51 -25.44 -3.29
CA THR A 656 -8.25 -26.35 -4.19
C THR A 656 -7.41 -26.87 -5.35
N PHE A 657 -6.10 -26.58 -5.36
CA PHE A 657 -5.14 -26.94 -6.40
C PHE A 657 -5.45 -26.38 -7.81
N ASP A 658 -6.39 -25.43 -7.91
CA ASP A 658 -6.78 -24.76 -9.17
C ASP A 658 -5.69 -23.83 -9.73
N LYS A 659 -4.75 -23.39 -8.88
CA LYS A 659 -3.62 -22.51 -9.21
C LYS A 659 -2.24 -23.16 -9.03
N MET A 660 -2.17 -24.44 -8.66
CA MET A 660 -0.89 -25.09 -8.37
C MET A 660 -0.23 -25.69 -9.62
N ASP A 661 0.85 -25.05 -10.06
CA ASP A 661 1.73 -25.57 -11.11
C ASP A 661 2.70 -26.63 -10.54
N PHE A 662 2.20 -27.75 -9.99
CA PHE A 662 3.08 -28.85 -9.52
C PHE A 662 3.88 -29.50 -10.66
N LEU A 663 3.42 -29.32 -11.89
CA LEU A 663 3.91 -30.00 -13.09
C LEU A 663 4.00 -29.04 -14.27
N THR A 664 4.52 -27.83 -14.09
CA THR A 664 5.46 -27.39 -15.11
C THR A 664 6.63 -28.36 -15.01
N ILE A 665 6.51 -29.50 -15.72
CA ILE A 665 7.63 -29.96 -16.54
C ILE A 665 8.15 -28.65 -17.11
N VAL A 666 9.30 -28.21 -16.62
CA VAL A 666 10.10 -27.25 -17.35
C VAL A 666 10.15 -27.93 -18.71
N LYS A 667 9.28 -27.51 -19.64
CA LYS A 667 9.54 -27.66 -21.06
C LYS A 667 10.98 -27.22 -21.08
N GLU A 668 11.91 -28.16 -21.27
CA GLU A 668 13.33 -27.87 -21.40
C GLU A 668 13.31 -26.55 -22.13
N CYS A 669 13.71 -25.45 -21.45
CA CYS A 669 13.71 -24.15 -22.09
C CYS A 669 14.61 -24.42 -23.27
N ALA A 670 13.98 -24.64 -24.44
CA ALA A 670 14.62 -25.30 -25.55
C ALA A 670 15.81 -24.43 -25.78
N VAL A 671 17.01 -24.95 -25.43
CA VAL A 671 18.19 -24.15 -25.07
C VAL A 671 18.04 -22.88 -25.83
N GLU A 672 17.72 -21.76 -25.15
CA GLU A 672 17.65 -20.47 -25.84
C GLU A 672 19.06 -20.30 -26.35
N LYS A 673 19.33 -20.90 -27.52
CA LYS A 673 20.44 -20.65 -28.39
C LYS A 673 20.30 -19.17 -28.47
N HIS A 674 21.21 -18.46 -27.80
CA HIS A 674 21.31 -17.02 -27.89
C HIS A 674 21.04 -16.72 -29.35
N GLN A 675 19.86 -16.15 -29.64
CA GLN A 675 19.55 -15.80 -31.01
C GLN A 675 20.66 -14.81 -31.31
N ALA A 676 21.59 -15.24 -32.16
CA ALA A 676 22.74 -14.46 -32.56
C ALA A 676 22.20 -13.06 -32.87
N THR A 677 22.84 -12.05 -32.29
CA THR A 677 22.52 -10.63 -32.41
C THR A 677 21.91 -10.39 -33.78
N VAL A 678 20.58 -10.23 -33.85
CA VAL A 678 19.90 -10.09 -35.14
C VAL A 678 20.44 -8.79 -35.71
N GLY A 679 21.27 -8.86 -36.74
CA GLY A 679 21.87 -7.69 -37.37
C GLY A 679 20.78 -6.86 -38.03
N PHE A 680 20.20 -5.93 -37.28
CA PHE A 680 19.19 -5.02 -37.81
C PHE A 680 19.87 -4.00 -38.72
N SER A 681 19.46 -3.95 -39.99
CA SER A 681 19.93 -2.91 -40.91
C SER A 681 19.25 -1.56 -40.59
N VAL A 682 20.02 -0.48 -40.56
CA VAL A 682 19.57 0.88 -40.19
C VAL A 682 19.45 1.79 -41.42
N HIS A 683 18.49 2.72 -41.42
CA HIS A 683 18.44 3.84 -42.35
C HIS A 683 19.38 4.95 -41.85
N GLN A 684 20.56 5.04 -42.46
CA GLN A 684 21.61 5.99 -42.02
C GLN A 684 21.11 7.45 -41.98
N ASN A 685 20.33 7.88 -42.98
CA ASN A 685 19.75 9.23 -43.01
C ASN A 685 18.83 9.51 -41.81
N LEU A 686 18.03 8.53 -41.37
CA LEU A 686 17.12 8.69 -40.22
C LEU A 686 17.86 8.71 -38.90
N LYS A 687 18.92 7.91 -38.78
CA LYS A 687 19.84 7.94 -37.64
C LYS A 687 20.51 9.32 -37.53
N GLU A 688 21.07 9.83 -38.62
CA GLU A 688 21.72 11.15 -38.65
C GLU A 688 20.72 12.29 -38.38
N SER A 689 19.48 12.20 -38.88
CA SER A 689 18.43 13.16 -38.53
C SER A 689 18.07 13.09 -37.03
N LEU A 690 17.91 11.89 -36.47
CA LEU A 690 17.63 11.71 -35.04
C LEU A 690 18.75 12.30 -34.18
N ASP A 691 20.01 11.99 -34.50
CA ASP A 691 21.18 12.51 -33.78
C ASP A 691 21.20 14.05 -33.83
N ARG A 692 20.96 14.66 -35.01
CA ARG A 692 20.89 16.12 -35.14
C ARG A 692 19.76 16.75 -34.31
N TYR A 693 18.57 16.16 -34.28
CA TYR A 693 17.46 16.68 -33.47
C TYR A 693 17.74 16.59 -31.97
N LEU A 694 18.29 15.47 -31.51
CA LEU A 694 18.68 15.27 -30.11
C LEU A 694 19.80 16.22 -29.67
N LEU A 695 20.80 16.45 -30.53
CA LEU A 695 21.86 17.43 -30.28
C LEU A 695 21.29 18.85 -30.19
N GLY A 696 20.44 19.25 -31.14
CA GLY A 696 19.79 20.57 -31.12
C GLY A 696 18.97 20.83 -29.86
N LEU A 697 18.21 19.83 -29.38
CA LEU A 697 17.48 19.89 -28.11
C LEU A 697 18.41 20.10 -26.91
N SER A 698 19.51 19.34 -26.85
CA SER A 698 20.48 19.46 -25.76
C SER A 698 21.18 20.83 -25.75
N GLU A 699 21.47 21.39 -26.92
CA GLU A 699 22.10 22.70 -27.07
C GLU A 699 21.18 23.85 -26.66
N GLN A 700 19.90 23.78 -27.01
CA GLN A 700 18.90 24.76 -26.56
C GLN A 700 18.82 24.80 -25.03
N LEU A 701 18.80 23.65 -24.37
CA LEU A 701 18.79 23.58 -22.90
C LEU A 701 20.07 24.13 -22.27
N LEU A 702 21.23 23.80 -22.83
CA LEU A 702 22.53 24.28 -22.32
C LEU A 702 22.68 25.79 -22.51
N ASN A 703 22.22 26.34 -23.64
CA ASN A 703 22.30 27.77 -23.93
C ASN A 703 21.34 28.60 -23.06
N ASN A 704 20.20 28.02 -22.66
CA ASN A 704 19.20 28.66 -21.81
C ASN A 704 19.39 28.36 -20.30
N TYR A 705 20.49 27.69 -19.92
CA TYR A 705 20.74 27.33 -18.53
C TYR A 705 21.10 28.55 -17.69
N SER A 706 20.36 28.74 -16.60
CA SER A 706 20.76 29.61 -15.49
C SER A 706 20.73 28.82 -14.17
N PRO A 707 21.76 28.90 -13.32
CA PRO A 707 21.84 28.08 -12.11
C PRO A 707 20.72 28.37 -11.08
N GLU A 708 20.08 29.55 -11.14
CA GLU A 708 19.02 29.97 -10.22
C GLU A 708 17.60 29.67 -10.73
N THR A 709 17.39 29.63 -12.06
CA THR A 709 16.06 29.43 -12.66
C THR A 709 15.89 28.11 -13.42
N ALA A 710 16.98 27.35 -13.64
CA ALA A 710 16.92 26.11 -14.40
C ALA A 710 16.19 24.98 -13.65
N ASN A 711 15.25 24.34 -14.34
CA ASN A 711 14.58 23.15 -13.85
C ASN A 711 15.51 21.92 -14.01
N ALA A 712 16.12 21.47 -12.91
CA ALA A 712 17.00 20.30 -12.89
C ALA A 712 16.32 19.03 -13.43
N GLU A 713 15.00 18.91 -13.25
CA GLU A 713 14.20 17.79 -13.77
C GLU A 713 14.21 17.74 -15.31
N THR A 714 14.09 18.88 -15.99
CA THR A 714 14.16 18.96 -17.46
C THR A 714 15.54 18.52 -17.98
N LEU A 715 16.61 18.94 -17.31
CA LEU A 715 17.98 18.59 -17.67
C LEU A 715 18.25 17.08 -17.52
N ILE A 716 17.75 16.48 -16.43
CA ILE A 716 17.88 15.05 -16.17
C ILE A 716 17.06 14.25 -17.18
N ARG A 717 15.81 14.65 -17.49
CA ARG A 717 14.98 13.99 -18.50
C ARG A 717 15.64 14.02 -19.88
N CYS A 718 16.22 15.14 -20.29
CA CYS A 718 16.97 15.22 -21.55
C CYS A 718 18.20 14.30 -21.52
N SER A 719 18.97 14.33 -20.44
CA SER A 719 20.14 13.45 -20.27
C SER A 719 19.76 11.97 -20.35
N SER A 720 18.68 11.58 -19.67
CA SER A 720 18.11 10.23 -19.69
C SER A 720 17.64 9.80 -21.07
N LEU A 721 16.98 10.69 -21.82
CA LEU A 721 16.56 10.45 -23.21
C LEU A 721 17.76 10.13 -24.12
N LEU A 722 18.82 10.95 -24.03
CA LEU A 722 20.03 10.77 -24.84
C LEU A 722 20.70 9.42 -24.57
N VAL A 723 20.90 9.07 -23.29
CA VAL A 723 21.53 7.78 -22.93
C VAL A 723 20.60 6.59 -23.13
N GLY A 724 19.29 6.78 -23.06
CA GLY A 724 18.31 5.76 -23.37
C GLY A 724 18.30 5.40 -24.86
N VAL A 725 18.41 6.38 -25.76
CA VAL A 725 18.57 6.16 -27.21
C VAL A 725 19.88 5.41 -27.50
N LEU A 726 21.00 5.83 -26.90
CA LEU A 726 22.28 5.12 -27.00
C LEU A 726 22.19 3.68 -26.46
N GLY A 727 21.50 3.49 -25.33
CA GLY A 727 21.25 2.17 -24.72
C GLY A 727 20.47 1.24 -25.64
N CYS A 728 19.40 1.75 -26.25
CA CYS A 728 18.61 1.01 -27.24
C CYS A 728 19.43 0.69 -28.51
N TYR A 729 20.24 1.64 -29.02
CA TYR A 729 21.13 1.36 -30.17
C TYR A 729 22.17 0.28 -29.88
N CYS A 730 22.76 0.29 -28.69
CA CYS A 730 23.69 -0.75 -28.27
C CYS A 730 23.00 -2.11 -28.13
N TYR A 731 21.79 -2.14 -27.56
CA TYR A 731 21.03 -3.39 -27.41
C TYR A 731 20.64 -4.00 -28.76
N VAL A 732 20.27 -3.17 -29.73
CA VAL A 732 19.93 -3.59 -31.11
C VAL A 732 21.20 -3.97 -31.91
N GLY A 733 22.39 -3.61 -31.44
CA GLY A 733 23.67 -3.90 -32.08
C GLY A 733 24.06 -2.91 -33.20
N VAL A 734 23.50 -1.70 -33.19
CA VAL A 734 23.78 -0.63 -34.18
C VAL A 734 25.09 0.10 -33.87
N VAL A 735 25.41 0.26 -32.59
CA VAL A 735 26.59 0.98 -32.09
C VAL A 735 27.23 0.12 -31.00
N ALA A 736 28.55 0.02 -30.96
CA ALA A 736 29.24 -0.62 -29.84
C ALA A 736 29.23 0.27 -28.60
N GLU A 737 29.25 -0.32 -27.40
CA GLU A 737 29.21 0.45 -26.14
C GLU A 737 30.37 1.47 -26.04
N GLU A 738 31.57 1.09 -26.51
CA GLU A 738 32.75 1.97 -26.58
C GLU A 738 32.58 3.16 -27.54
N GLU A 739 31.89 2.96 -28.65
CA GLU A 739 31.58 4.03 -29.62
C GLU A 739 30.53 4.99 -29.06
N ALA A 740 29.53 4.45 -28.35
CA ALA A 740 28.50 5.25 -27.70
C ALA A 740 29.09 6.22 -26.66
N TYR A 741 30.09 5.79 -25.89
CA TYR A 741 30.79 6.68 -24.94
C TYR A 741 31.57 7.83 -25.60
N ARG A 742 32.02 7.65 -26.85
CA ARG A 742 32.72 8.68 -27.63
C ARG A 742 31.79 9.57 -28.44
N SER A 743 30.50 9.23 -28.51
CA SER A 743 29.51 9.98 -29.27
C SER A 743 29.27 11.39 -28.71
N GLU A 744 28.91 12.32 -29.59
CA GLU A 744 28.53 13.69 -29.21
C GLU A 744 27.30 13.70 -28.29
N LEU A 745 26.33 12.80 -28.52
CA LEU A 745 25.14 12.65 -27.67
C LEU A 745 25.51 12.34 -26.22
N PHE A 746 26.47 11.44 -26.00
CA PHE A 746 26.94 11.12 -24.65
C PHE A 746 27.66 12.31 -24.00
N GLN A 747 28.47 13.06 -24.76
CA GLN A 747 29.13 14.26 -24.23
C GLN A 747 28.12 15.36 -23.85
N LYS A 748 27.09 15.59 -24.66
CA LYS A 748 26.02 16.53 -24.33
C LYS A 748 25.20 16.10 -23.11
N ALA A 749 24.88 14.80 -23.00
CA ALA A 749 24.23 14.24 -21.81
C ALA A 749 25.06 14.46 -20.53
N LYS A 750 26.39 14.32 -20.64
CA LYS A 750 27.31 14.60 -19.54
C LYS A 750 27.30 16.08 -19.14
N SER A 751 27.31 17.02 -20.10
CA SER A 751 27.23 18.45 -19.81
C SER A 751 25.90 18.83 -19.14
N LEU A 752 24.77 18.30 -19.63
CA LEU A 752 23.45 18.51 -19.02
C LEU A 752 23.39 17.99 -17.57
N MET A 753 23.93 16.80 -17.32
CA MET A 753 23.98 16.24 -15.96
C MET A 753 24.90 17.04 -15.04
N GLN A 754 25.98 17.62 -15.57
CA GLN A 754 26.84 18.53 -14.80
C GLN A 754 26.08 19.79 -14.36
N CYS A 755 25.34 20.43 -15.28
CA CYS A 755 24.48 21.58 -14.96
C CYS A 755 23.38 21.22 -13.94
N ALA A 756 22.74 20.06 -14.08
CA ALA A 756 21.77 19.56 -13.10
C ALA A 756 22.42 19.36 -11.71
N GLY A 757 23.64 18.83 -11.69
CA GLY A 757 24.40 18.64 -10.45
C GLY A 757 24.78 19.95 -9.77
N GLU A 758 25.12 20.99 -10.53
CA GLU A 758 25.38 22.35 -10.01
C GLU A 758 24.12 22.94 -9.36
N SER A 759 22.95 22.78 -9.99
CA SER A 759 21.67 23.19 -9.40
C SER A 759 21.34 22.44 -8.11
N ILE A 760 21.56 21.12 -8.05
CA ILE A 760 21.40 20.33 -6.81
C ILE A 760 22.39 20.80 -5.73
N THR A 761 23.61 21.14 -6.11
CA THR A 761 24.64 21.65 -5.17
C THR A 761 24.25 23.02 -4.61
N LEU A 762 23.68 23.92 -5.41
CA LEU A 762 23.18 25.22 -4.95
C LEU A 762 22.05 25.06 -3.91
N LEU A 763 21.25 24.00 -4.05
CA LEU A 763 20.17 23.67 -3.12
C LEU A 763 20.66 23.11 -1.78
N LYS A 764 21.93 22.68 -1.68
CA LYS A 764 22.58 22.19 -0.44
C LYS A 764 22.47 23.18 0.72
N ASN A 765 22.46 24.49 0.43
CA ASN A 765 22.47 25.55 1.45
C ASN A 765 21.06 26.06 1.81
N LYS A 766 19.98 25.58 1.17
CA LYS A 766 18.60 26.08 1.34
C LYS A 766 17.57 24.95 1.51
N THR A 767 17.90 23.89 2.25
CA THR A 767 17.06 22.69 2.43
C THR A 767 15.84 22.87 3.35
N TYR A 768 15.55 24.10 3.78
CA TYR A 768 14.41 24.44 4.65
C TYR A 768 13.15 24.88 3.89
N GLU A 769 13.26 25.23 2.60
CA GLU A 769 12.13 25.66 1.78
C GLU A 769 11.32 24.47 1.23
N GLU A 770 10.01 24.43 1.51
CA GLU A 770 9.13 23.30 1.20
C GLU A 770 9.02 23.00 -0.31
N ALA A 771 8.96 24.03 -1.15
CA ALA A 771 8.93 23.87 -2.61
C ALA A 771 10.22 23.22 -3.16
N ARG A 772 11.38 23.53 -2.56
CA ARG A 772 12.68 22.94 -2.94
C ARG A 772 12.78 21.49 -2.50
N VAL A 773 12.24 21.15 -1.33
CA VAL A 773 12.14 19.75 -0.86
C VAL A 773 11.33 18.92 -1.85
N ALA A 774 10.16 19.41 -2.29
CA ALA A 774 9.35 18.71 -3.28
C ALA A 774 10.08 18.54 -4.62
N SER A 775 10.75 19.58 -5.13
CA SER A 775 11.55 19.52 -6.36
C SER A 775 12.70 18.50 -6.26
N LEU A 776 13.45 18.50 -5.16
CA LEU A 776 14.53 17.52 -4.94
C LEU A 776 14.01 16.09 -4.84
N ARG A 777 12.85 15.86 -4.21
CA ARG A 777 12.23 14.53 -4.16
C ARG A 777 11.86 14.02 -5.55
N ASN A 778 11.30 14.89 -6.41
CA ASN A 778 11.01 14.54 -7.80
C ASN A 778 12.29 14.20 -8.56
N VAL A 779 13.35 15.01 -8.40
CA VAL A 779 14.67 14.76 -9.00
C VAL A 779 15.24 13.41 -8.55
N MET A 780 15.22 13.08 -7.26
CA MET A 780 15.72 11.79 -6.76
C MET A 780 14.90 10.61 -7.29
N THR A 781 13.58 10.78 -7.38
CA THR A 781 12.67 9.76 -7.93
C THR A 781 12.96 9.52 -9.42
N LEU A 782 13.18 10.59 -10.20
CA LEU A 782 13.53 10.52 -11.62
C LEU A 782 14.88 9.84 -11.83
N CYS A 783 15.92 10.24 -11.08
CA CYS A 783 17.24 9.62 -11.17
C CYS A 783 17.20 8.14 -10.79
N THR A 784 16.46 7.78 -9.73
CA THR A 784 16.29 6.38 -9.31
C THR A 784 15.55 5.57 -10.38
N GLY A 785 14.53 6.15 -11.02
CA GLY A 785 13.80 5.51 -12.12
C GLY A 785 14.65 5.24 -13.37
N CYS A 786 15.79 5.91 -13.53
CA CYS A 786 16.74 5.68 -14.63
C CYS A 786 17.70 4.51 -14.38
N LEU A 787 17.66 3.91 -13.18
CA LEU A 787 18.54 2.82 -12.78
C LEU A 787 17.82 1.46 -12.91
N CYS A 788 18.58 0.41 -13.18
CA CYS A 788 18.04 -0.93 -13.37
C CYS A 788 19.00 -2.00 -12.81
N ASN A 789 18.52 -2.83 -11.89
CA ASN A 789 19.29 -3.90 -11.25
C ASN A 789 19.14 -5.27 -11.95
N CYS A 790 18.44 -5.35 -13.09
CA CYS A 790 18.06 -6.62 -13.70
C CYS A 790 19.26 -7.43 -14.30
N THR A 791 19.22 -8.76 -14.14
CA THR A 791 20.25 -9.74 -14.61
C THR A 791 20.30 -9.81 -16.12
N LYS A 792 19.13 -9.94 -16.75
CA LYS A 792 18.99 -10.21 -18.17
C LYS A 792 19.48 -9.00 -18.99
N PRO A 793 20.25 -9.24 -20.07
CA PRO A 793 20.63 -8.16 -20.98
C PRO A 793 19.35 -7.50 -21.49
N SER A 794 19.22 -6.20 -21.23
CA SER A 794 18.03 -5.42 -21.51
C SER A 794 18.44 -4.01 -21.90
N PRO A 795 17.61 -3.29 -22.68
CA PRO A 795 17.87 -1.88 -22.97
C PRO A 795 17.95 -1.07 -21.67
N ASN A 796 17.14 -1.41 -20.66
CA ASN A 796 17.15 -0.77 -19.34
C ASN A 796 18.51 -0.91 -18.64
N LYS A 797 19.11 -2.11 -18.66
CA LYS A 797 20.43 -2.35 -18.06
C LYS A 797 21.53 -1.56 -18.77
N ILE A 798 21.52 -1.51 -20.11
CA ILE A 798 22.53 -0.76 -20.86
C ILE A 798 22.37 0.75 -20.65
N ALA A 799 21.13 1.26 -20.75
CA ALA A 799 20.82 2.67 -20.48
C ALA A 799 21.21 3.07 -19.05
N SER A 800 20.93 2.22 -18.05
CA SER A 800 21.34 2.44 -16.67
C SER A 800 22.86 2.54 -16.52
N ARG A 801 23.65 1.70 -17.22
CA ARG A 801 25.12 1.82 -17.24
C ARG A 801 25.61 3.14 -17.82
N PHE A 802 24.99 3.61 -18.91
CA PHE A 802 25.29 4.93 -19.45
C PHE A 802 24.94 6.05 -18.47
N PHE A 803 23.76 6.00 -17.85
CA PHE A 803 23.30 6.98 -16.87
C PHE A 803 24.21 7.05 -15.64
N LEU A 804 24.65 5.91 -15.09
CA LEU A 804 25.60 5.87 -13.98
C LEU A 804 26.93 6.58 -14.28
N ARG A 805 27.38 6.55 -15.54
CA ARG A 805 28.62 7.22 -15.96
C ARG A 805 28.46 8.75 -16.03
N LEU A 806 27.23 9.26 -16.17
CA LEU A 806 26.92 10.69 -16.10
C LEU A 806 27.04 11.25 -14.67
N LEU A 807 26.83 10.40 -13.65
CA LEU A 807 26.84 10.82 -12.24
C LEU A 807 28.25 11.15 -11.76
N THR A 808 28.58 12.44 -11.71
CA THR A 808 29.94 12.86 -11.29
C THR A 808 30.23 12.52 -9.83
N SER A 809 31.51 12.31 -9.52
CA SER A 809 31.95 12.14 -8.13
C SER A 809 31.59 13.33 -7.24
N LYS A 810 31.51 14.55 -7.77
CA LYS A 810 31.09 15.73 -7.00
C LYS A 810 29.63 15.60 -6.57
N LEU A 811 28.71 15.37 -7.54
CA LEU A 811 27.28 15.23 -7.28
C LEU A 811 26.97 14.12 -6.27
N MET A 812 27.58 12.94 -6.44
CA MET A 812 27.35 11.82 -5.52
C MET A 812 27.81 12.13 -4.08
N ASN A 813 28.93 12.86 -3.94
CA ASN A 813 29.40 13.30 -2.64
C ASN A 813 28.51 14.40 -2.05
N ASP A 814 28.05 15.35 -2.86
CA ASP A 814 27.15 16.41 -2.40
C ASP A 814 25.82 15.85 -1.89
N ILE A 815 25.22 14.88 -2.61
CA ILE A 815 24.01 14.18 -2.14
C ILE A 815 24.30 13.42 -0.83
N ALA A 816 25.42 12.69 -0.75
CA ALA A 816 25.79 11.99 0.47
C ALA A 816 26.04 12.94 1.67
N ASP A 817 26.57 14.14 1.41
CA ASP A 817 26.80 15.15 2.43
C ASP A 817 25.48 15.82 2.85
N ILE A 818 24.53 16.03 1.94
CA ILE A 818 23.15 16.46 2.28
C ILE A 818 22.45 15.40 3.13
N CYS A 819 22.58 14.11 2.78
CA CYS A 819 22.07 13.03 3.62
C CYS A 819 22.64 13.12 5.03
N ARG A 820 23.95 13.37 5.16
CA ARG A 820 24.60 13.51 6.46
C ARG A 820 24.12 14.76 7.22
N SER A 821 23.93 15.90 6.55
CA SER A 821 23.45 17.11 7.20
C SER A 821 22.03 16.95 7.72
N LEU A 822 21.14 16.37 6.91
CA LEU A 822 19.77 16.01 7.32
C LEU A 822 19.79 15.03 8.50
N ALA A 823 20.65 13.99 8.45
CA ALA A 823 20.85 13.06 9.57
C ALA A 823 21.33 13.77 10.86
N SER A 824 22.17 14.81 10.74
CA SER A 824 22.75 15.54 11.87
C SER A 824 21.84 16.61 12.48
N LEU A 825 20.97 17.25 11.68
CA LEU A 825 19.99 18.23 12.16
C LEU A 825 19.03 17.61 13.19
N ILE A 826 18.81 16.30 13.11
CA ILE A 826 18.00 15.49 14.02
C ILE A 826 18.67 15.28 15.40
N ARG A 827 19.96 15.62 15.56
CA ARG A 827 20.68 15.55 16.84
C ARG A 827 20.45 16.77 17.74
N LYS A 828 20.13 17.94 17.18
CA LYS A 828 19.78 19.10 18.01
C LYS A 828 18.31 18.96 18.42
N PRO A 829 17.97 19.04 19.72
CA PRO A 829 16.60 19.35 20.11
C PRO A 829 16.22 20.64 19.38
N LEU A 830 14.99 20.74 18.88
CA LEU A 830 14.42 22.01 18.43
C LEU A 830 14.29 22.95 19.64
N ASP A 831 15.40 23.55 20.09
CA ASP A 831 15.40 24.82 20.80
C ASP A 831 15.33 25.91 19.72
N LEU A 832 14.14 26.10 19.15
CA LEU A 832 13.84 27.29 18.36
C LEU A 832 13.50 28.41 19.35
N GLY A 833 14.54 29.09 19.84
CA GLY A 833 14.37 30.11 20.87
C GLY A 833 15.62 30.93 21.17
N GLU A 834 16.52 31.14 20.21
CA GLU A 834 17.54 32.20 20.32
C GLU A 834 17.68 32.88 18.95
N VAL A 835 17.15 34.10 18.87
CA VAL A 835 17.24 35.00 17.73
C VAL A 835 18.67 35.57 17.69
N GLU A 836 19.37 35.38 16.57
CA GLU A 836 20.55 36.17 16.23
C GLU A 836 20.15 37.64 16.10
N SER A 837 20.77 38.46 16.94
CA SER A 837 20.71 39.91 16.95
C SER A 837 21.20 40.51 15.62
N MET A 838 20.35 41.26 14.94
CA MET A 838 20.76 42.44 14.18
C MET A 838 19.83 43.62 14.51
N GLU A 839 20.48 44.74 14.79
CA GLU A 839 19.93 46.02 15.24
C GLU A 839 19.19 46.78 14.12
N ASP A 840 18.21 47.56 14.59
CA ASP A 840 17.64 48.82 14.08
C ASP A 840 16.80 48.85 12.79
N ASP A 841 15.48 49.03 12.97
CA ASP A 841 14.77 50.28 12.59
C ASP A 841 13.43 50.43 13.38
N PRO A 842 13.00 51.63 13.79
CA PRO A 842 11.80 51.85 14.61
C PRO A 842 10.56 52.28 13.78
N ASP A 843 9.39 52.20 14.43
CA ASP A 843 8.05 52.66 14.01
C ASP A 843 7.24 51.76 13.04
N GLU A 844 6.27 51.00 13.59
CA GLU A 844 4.85 51.38 13.52
C GLU A 844 3.97 50.47 14.41
N ASN A 845 3.05 51.10 15.13
CA ASN A 845 2.21 50.53 16.18
C ASN A 845 1.24 49.43 15.70
N LEU A 846 1.23 48.28 16.39
CA LEU A 846 0.01 47.48 16.59
C LEU A 846 0.08 46.72 17.93
N MET A 847 -0.94 46.92 18.76
CA MET A 847 -1.04 46.46 20.15
C MET A 847 -0.68 44.99 20.35
N GLU A 848 0.32 44.73 21.19
CA GLU A 848 0.53 43.45 21.84
C GLU A 848 -0.58 43.21 22.87
N VAL A 849 -1.35 42.13 22.68
CA VAL A 849 -2.11 41.49 23.75
C VAL A 849 -1.33 40.23 24.14
N GLU A 850 -0.79 40.26 25.35
CA GLU A 850 -0.06 39.16 26.00
C GLU A 850 -0.86 37.85 25.95
N ASP A 851 -0.32 36.82 25.30
CA ASP A 851 -0.82 35.45 25.39
C ASP A 851 -0.31 34.78 26.68
N GLN A 852 -0.87 35.21 27.81
CA GLN A 852 -0.86 34.46 29.07
C GLN A 852 -2.16 33.66 29.19
N SER A 853 -2.26 32.47 28.57
CA SER A 853 -3.47 31.65 28.74
C SER A 853 -3.32 30.12 28.69
N SER A 854 -2.14 29.54 28.97
CA SER A 854 -1.99 28.07 29.05
C SER A 854 -2.12 27.43 30.45
N MET A 855 -2.53 28.19 31.47
CA MET A 855 -2.89 27.66 32.79
C MET A 855 -4.13 28.36 33.34
N ASN A 856 -5.34 27.90 32.97
CA ASN A 856 -6.54 27.88 33.84
C ASN A 856 -7.78 27.45 33.03
N LEU A 857 -8.01 26.15 32.89
CA LEU A 857 -9.34 25.61 32.55
C LEU A 857 -9.59 24.31 33.33
N PHE A 858 -9.95 24.47 34.60
CA PHE A 858 -10.71 23.47 35.36
C PHE A 858 -11.93 24.19 35.95
N THR A 859 -12.99 24.28 35.16
CA THR A 859 -14.33 24.55 35.66
C THR A 859 -15.35 23.83 34.79
N ASP A 860 -16.02 22.85 35.40
CA ASP A 860 -17.11 22.08 34.83
C ASP A 860 -18.30 22.98 34.47
N ALA A 861 -18.88 22.77 33.28
CA ALA A 861 -20.27 23.14 33.01
C ALA A 861 -21.11 21.84 32.91
N PRO A 862 -22.27 21.76 33.59
CA PRO A 862 -23.08 20.54 33.64
C PRO A 862 -23.87 20.31 32.34
N ALA A 863 -24.23 19.05 32.12
CA ALA A 863 -25.03 18.58 31.00
C ALA A 863 -26.43 19.23 30.95
N GLY A 864 -26.80 19.73 29.76
CA GLY A 864 -28.17 20.10 29.40
C GLY A 864 -28.22 20.93 28.12
N GLY A 865 -28.75 20.36 27.03
CA GLY A 865 -29.06 21.12 25.81
C GLY A 865 -28.74 20.37 24.52
N THR A 866 -29.78 19.79 23.93
CA THR A 866 -29.84 19.28 22.55
C THR A 866 -29.41 20.33 21.52
N SER A 867 -28.44 20.00 20.66
CA SER A 867 -28.33 20.52 19.30
C SER A 867 -27.28 19.72 18.52
N ASP A 868 -27.75 18.91 17.58
CA ASP A 868 -26.96 18.31 16.50
C ASP A 868 -26.46 19.42 15.57
N ALA A 869 -25.14 19.66 15.51
CA ALA A 869 -24.53 20.40 14.41
C ALA A 869 -23.06 19.99 14.21
N ALA A 870 -22.85 19.27 13.09
CA ALA A 870 -21.67 19.25 12.23
C ALA A 870 -20.28 19.21 12.91
N VAL A 871 -19.73 18.00 13.09
CA VAL A 871 -18.28 17.80 12.98
C VAL A 871 -17.99 17.47 11.52
N SER A 872 -17.51 18.46 10.77
CA SER A 872 -17.06 18.31 9.38
C SER A 872 -15.82 17.42 9.31
N GLY A 873 -15.70 16.72 8.18
CA GLY A 873 -14.66 15.72 7.94
C GLY A 873 -13.26 16.31 7.90
N ASP A 874 -12.41 15.80 8.77
CA ASP A 874 -11.05 15.36 8.47
C ASP A 874 -10.47 14.77 9.76
N SER A 875 -10.41 13.43 9.83
CA SER A 875 -9.70 12.54 10.80
C SER A 875 -10.48 11.25 11.10
N GLN A 876 -10.74 10.41 10.09
CA GLN A 876 -11.41 9.12 10.31
C GLN A 876 -10.49 7.88 10.44
N SER A 877 -9.15 7.99 10.39
CA SER A 877 -8.26 6.80 10.42
C SER A 877 -7.42 6.59 11.69
N ALA A 878 -7.30 7.58 12.59
CA ALA A 878 -6.36 7.52 13.72
C ALA A 878 -7.01 7.18 15.07
N PHE A 879 -7.67 6.02 15.18
CA PHE A 879 -8.04 5.46 16.49
C PHE A 879 -7.13 4.25 16.79
N GLY A 880 -6.27 4.38 17.81
CA GLY A 880 -5.30 3.38 18.22
C GLY A 880 -3.85 3.83 18.03
N ALA A 881 -2.90 2.95 18.34
CA ALA A 881 -1.48 3.25 18.24
C ALA A 881 -1.00 3.14 16.78
N MET A 882 -0.24 4.13 16.33
CA MET A 882 0.39 4.10 15.01
C MET A 882 1.61 3.19 14.99
N ASN A 883 1.83 2.57 13.83
CA ASN A 883 3.01 1.75 13.56
C ASN A 883 4.24 2.68 13.47
N PRO A 884 5.40 2.35 14.09
CA PRO A 884 6.64 3.10 13.90
C PRO A 884 7.06 3.28 12.44
N LEU A 885 6.54 2.43 11.54
CA LEU A 885 6.72 2.47 10.09
C LEU A 885 5.62 3.25 9.35
N ALA A 886 4.74 4.01 10.02
CA ALA A 886 3.71 4.85 9.39
C ALA A 886 4.31 6.18 8.90
N GLU A 887 3.90 6.65 7.71
CA GLU A 887 4.51 7.87 7.10
C GLU A 887 4.17 9.14 7.88
N GLU A 888 3.08 9.12 8.65
CA GLU A 888 2.65 10.20 9.54
C GLU A 888 3.69 10.58 10.61
N HIS A 889 4.67 9.70 10.88
CA HIS A 889 5.79 9.98 11.78
C HIS A 889 6.94 10.77 11.13
N LEU A 890 6.88 11.00 9.82
CA LEU A 890 7.94 11.62 9.05
C LEU A 890 7.55 13.01 8.57
N SER A 891 8.49 13.94 8.66
CA SER A 891 8.41 15.23 7.98
C SER A 891 8.70 15.08 6.48
N LYS A 892 8.39 16.13 5.69
CA LYS A 892 8.75 16.17 4.26
C LYS A 892 10.27 16.09 4.04
N GLN A 893 11.08 16.60 4.97
CA GLN A 893 12.54 16.51 4.93
C GLN A 893 13.02 15.08 5.20
N ASP A 894 12.36 14.36 6.12
CA ASP A 894 12.69 12.97 6.42
C ASP A 894 12.40 12.07 5.22
N LEU A 895 11.30 12.32 4.50
CA LEU A 895 10.99 11.62 3.25
C LEU A 895 12.04 11.91 2.17
N LEU A 896 12.48 13.16 2.03
CA LEU A 896 13.57 13.50 1.11
C LEU A 896 14.87 12.78 1.46
N PHE A 897 15.23 12.72 2.75
CA PHE A 897 16.40 11.97 3.20
C PHE A 897 16.31 10.49 2.82
N LEU A 898 15.15 9.84 3.00
CA LEU A 898 14.94 8.44 2.61
C LEU A 898 15.01 8.26 1.08
N ASP A 899 14.47 9.19 0.29
CA ASP A 899 14.53 9.16 -1.18
C ASP A 899 15.99 9.29 -1.68
N MET A 900 16.78 10.22 -1.10
CA MET A 900 18.21 10.36 -1.40
C MET A 900 19.00 9.13 -0.97
N LEU A 901 18.70 8.56 0.19
CA LEU A 901 19.34 7.35 0.70
C LEU A 901 19.11 6.16 -0.24
N LYS A 902 17.85 5.96 -0.67
CA LYS A 902 17.47 4.92 -1.63
C LYS A 902 18.22 5.11 -2.95
N PHE A 903 18.24 6.33 -3.50
CA PHE A 903 18.97 6.65 -4.72
C PHE A 903 20.46 6.29 -4.62
N LEU A 904 21.13 6.68 -3.53
CA LEU A 904 22.55 6.37 -3.32
C LEU A 904 22.79 4.85 -3.21
N CYS A 905 21.92 4.11 -2.51
CA CYS A 905 22.01 2.66 -2.41
C CYS A 905 21.95 2.00 -3.79
N VAL A 906 20.92 2.33 -4.57
CA VAL A 906 20.72 1.77 -5.93
C VAL A 906 21.89 2.14 -6.86
N CYS A 907 22.42 3.36 -6.79
CA CYS A 907 23.62 3.75 -7.54
C CYS A 907 24.84 2.89 -7.20
N THR A 908 25.07 2.62 -5.92
CA THR A 908 26.26 1.85 -5.50
C THR A 908 26.16 0.36 -5.80
N THR A 909 24.96 -0.20 -5.79
CA THR A 909 24.74 -1.63 -6.12
C THR A 909 24.85 -1.87 -7.63
N THR A 910 24.28 -0.99 -8.44
CA THR A 910 24.35 -1.09 -9.91
C THR A 910 25.76 -0.83 -10.46
N ALA A 911 26.52 0.06 -9.83
CA ALA A 911 27.88 0.44 -10.26
C ALA A 911 28.92 -0.70 -10.20
N GLN A 912 28.63 -1.83 -9.57
CA GLN A 912 29.58 -2.96 -9.42
C GLN A 912 29.90 -3.66 -10.76
N THR A 913 29.20 -3.34 -11.84
CA THR A 913 29.30 -3.99 -13.15
C THR A 913 30.11 -3.25 -14.21
N GLY A 914 30.42 -1.97 -14.01
CA GLY A 914 30.94 -1.12 -15.09
C GLY A 914 31.80 0.05 -14.62
N THR A 915 32.48 0.69 -15.57
CA THR A 915 33.31 1.87 -15.30
C THR A 915 32.42 3.09 -15.00
N VAL A 916 32.34 3.47 -13.74
CA VAL A 916 31.63 4.68 -13.27
C VAL A 916 32.60 5.83 -13.00
N SER A 917 32.10 7.06 -12.93
CA SER A 917 32.89 8.28 -12.69
C SER A 917 33.02 8.67 -11.22
N PHE A 918 32.53 7.82 -10.30
CA PHE A 918 32.64 7.97 -8.85
C PHE A 918 33.11 6.66 -8.19
N ARG A 919 33.66 6.75 -6.99
CA ARG A 919 34.09 5.57 -6.23
C ARG A 919 32.92 5.01 -5.42
N ALA A 920 32.27 3.96 -5.93
CA ALA A 920 31.14 3.32 -5.25
C ALA A 920 31.48 2.86 -3.83
N ALA A 921 32.69 2.33 -3.61
CA ALA A 921 33.17 1.95 -2.27
C ALA A 921 33.18 3.13 -1.28
N ASP A 922 33.57 4.34 -1.71
CA ASP A 922 33.62 5.50 -0.82
C ASP A 922 32.22 5.96 -0.41
N ILE A 923 31.25 5.93 -1.34
CA ILE A 923 29.85 6.22 -1.05
C ILE A 923 29.27 5.15 -0.11
N ARG A 924 29.50 3.85 -0.36
CA ARG A 924 29.05 2.78 0.54
C ARG A 924 29.59 2.94 1.95
N ARG A 925 30.88 3.29 2.13
CA ARG A 925 31.44 3.62 3.44
C ARG A 925 30.73 4.82 4.09
N LYS A 926 30.42 5.87 3.32
CA LYS A 926 29.61 7.01 3.82
C LYS A 926 28.21 6.59 4.28
N LEU A 927 27.56 5.68 3.56
CA LEU A 927 26.24 5.14 3.92
C LEU A 927 26.31 4.27 5.17
N LEU A 928 27.30 3.37 5.25
CA LEU A 928 27.50 2.49 6.41
C LEU A 928 27.90 3.27 7.68
N MET A 929 28.55 4.43 7.57
CA MET A 929 28.77 5.31 8.73
C MET A 929 27.46 5.79 9.39
N LEU A 930 26.33 5.81 8.67
CA LEU A 930 25.02 6.13 9.25
C LEU A 930 24.49 5.00 10.16
N VAL A 931 25.03 3.80 9.99
CA VAL A 931 24.65 2.57 10.70
C VAL A 931 25.42 2.41 12.01
N ASP A 932 26.46 3.21 12.24
CA ASP A 932 27.25 3.15 13.46
C ASP A 932 26.35 3.30 14.71
N THR A 933 26.57 2.44 15.70
CA THR A 933 25.78 2.32 16.93
C THR A 933 25.75 3.61 17.76
N SER A 934 26.70 4.51 17.56
CA SER A 934 26.74 5.84 18.17
C SER A 934 25.78 6.86 17.53
N MET A 935 25.35 6.59 16.29
CA MET A 935 24.48 7.44 15.47
C MET A 935 23.05 6.89 15.42
N LEU A 936 22.90 5.57 15.43
CA LEU A 936 21.62 4.90 15.34
C LEU A 936 20.92 4.85 16.70
N ASP A 937 19.88 5.67 16.85
CA ASP A 937 18.88 5.54 17.92
C ASP A 937 17.64 4.79 17.39
N PRO A 938 17.46 3.48 17.71
CA PRO A 938 16.32 2.72 17.24
C PRO A 938 14.97 3.27 17.71
N ALA A 939 14.91 4.08 18.78
CA ALA A 939 13.65 4.64 19.26
C ALA A 939 13.04 5.69 18.32
N LYS A 940 13.85 6.29 17.43
CA LYS A 940 13.37 7.27 16.43
C LYS A 940 12.87 6.56 15.18
N SER A 941 11.64 6.86 14.75
CA SER A 941 11.01 6.27 13.54
C SER A 941 11.87 6.45 12.28
N LEU A 942 12.46 7.63 12.09
CA LEU A 942 13.34 7.89 10.95
C LEU A 942 14.60 7.01 10.95
N HIS A 943 15.28 6.84 12.10
CA HIS A 943 16.48 6.02 12.20
C HIS A 943 16.17 4.54 11.92
N LEU A 944 15.04 4.04 12.41
CA LEU A 944 14.55 2.71 12.09
C LEU A 944 14.35 2.55 10.57
N ARG A 945 13.66 3.50 9.92
CA ARG A 945 13.42 3.45 8.47
C ARG A 945 14.69 3.60 7.65
N MET A 946 15.60 4.47 8.07
CA MET A 946 16.93 4.61 7.47
C MET A 946 17.66 3.27 7.45
N TYR A 947 17.70 2.58 8.59
CA TYR A 947 18.30 1.25 8.68
C TYR A 947 17.58 0.23 7.80
N LEU A 948 16.24 0.24 7.77
CA LEU A 948 15.46 -0.68 6.94
C LEU A 948 15.64 -0.45 5.44
N VAL A 949 15.79 0.81 4.99
CA VAL A 949 16.12 1.14 3.59
C VAL A 949 17.51 0.63 3.24
N LEU A 950 18.51 0.85 4.11
CA LEU A 950 19.86 0.31 3.92
C LEU A 950 19.85 -1.22 3.87
N LEU A 951 19.10 -1.88 4.76
CA LEU A 951 19.00 -3.33 4.81
C LEU A 951 18.35 -3.93 3.55
N LYS A 952 17.41 -3.21 2.92
CA LYS A 952 16.70 -3.65 1.73
C LYS A 952 17.46 -3.36 0.43
N GLU A 953 17.94 -2.12 0.27
CA GLU A 953 18.38 -1.59 -1.02
C GLU A 953 19.89 -1.67 -1.23
N LEU A 954 20.70 -1.74 -0.15
CA LEU A 954 22.16 -1.82 -0.24
C LEU A 954 22.66 -3.24 -0.60
N PRO A 955 22.10 -4.34 -0.05
CA PRO A 955 22.41 -5.70 -0.49
C PRO A 955 21.66 -5.95 -1.80
N GLY A 956 22.25 -5.56 -2.93
CA GLY A 956 21.65 -5.82 -4.25
C GLY A 956 21.46 -7.32 -4.46
N GLU A 957 20.39 -7.73 -5.15
CA GLU A 957 20.05 -9.15 -5.33
C GLU A 957 21.06 -9.94 -6.17
N GLU A 958 21.82 -9.26 -7.03
CA GLU A 958 22.69 -9.89 -8.03
C GLU A 958 24.17 -9.57 -7.85
N TYR A 959 24.51 -8.38 -7.36
CA TYR A 959 25.90 -7.96 -7.10
C TYR A 959 26.11 -7.85 -5.60
N PRO A 960 26.67 -8.91 -5.01
CA PRO A 960 26.68 -9.04 -3.59
C PRO A 960 27.75 -8.12 -3.00
N LEU A 961 27.45 -7.52 -1.86
CA LEU A 961 28.38 -6.62 -1.18
C LEU A 961 29.64 -7.37 -0.72
N PRO A 962 30.81 -6.70 -0.62
CA PRO A 962 31.97 -7.23 0.10
C PRO A 962 31.57 -7.65 1.52
N MET A 963 32.10 -8.76 2.00
CA MET A 963 31.68 -9.33 3.29
C MET A 963 31.95 -8.41 4.48
N GLU A 964 33.05 -7.65 4.47
CA GLU A 964 33.32 -6.59 5.46
C GLU A 964 32.14 -5.59 5.56
N GLU A 965 31.60 -5.15 4.43
CA GLU A 965 30.49 -4.20 4.37
C GLU A 965 29.16 -4.84 4.82
N VAL A 966 28.97 -6.14 4.56
CA VAL A 966 27.82 -6.90 5.06
C VAL A 966 27.87 -7.02 6.58
N VAL A 967 29.05 -7.30 7.15
CA VAL A 967 29.26 -7.35 8.61
C VAL A 967 28.88 -6.00 9.23
N GLU A 968 29.38 -4.88 8.71
CA GLU A 968 29.02 -3.53 9.20
C GLU A 968 27.51 -3.26 9.15
N LEU A 969 26.82 -3.67 8.07
CA LEU A 969 25.38 -3.51 7.94
C LEU A 969 24.59 -4.36 8.95
N LEU A 970 25.10 -5.54 9.30
CA LEU A 970 24.46 -6.47 10.23
C LEU A 970 24.71 -6.14 11.71
N LYS A 971 25.75 -5.36 12.04
CA LYS A 971 26.10 -5.01 13.44
C LYS A 971 24.91 -4.54 14.29
N PRO A 972 24.02 -3.63 13.84
CA PRO A 972 22.91 -3.19 14.67
C PRO A 972 21.72 -4.15 14.67
N LEU A 973 21.70 -5.16 13.79
CA LEU A 973 20.54 -6.02 13.56
C LEU A 973 20.05 -6.65 14.87
N SER A 974 20.97 -7.24 15.66
CA SER A 974 20.63 -7.87 16.93
C SER A 974 20.03 -6.86 17.93
N ASN A 975 20.57 -5.65 18.00
CA ASN A 975 20.07 -4.58 18.87
C ASN A 975 18.68 -4.12 18.44
N VAL A 976 18.48 -3.83 17.15
CA VAL A 976 17.18 -3.41 16.58
C VAL A 976 16.14 -4.50 16.77
N CYS A 977 16.46 -5.75 16.45
CA CYS A 977 15.59 -6.90 16.68
C CYS A 977 15.30 -7.06 18.17
N SER A 978 16.27 -6.91 19.07
CA SER A 978 16.02 -7.04 20.52
C SER A 978 15.08 -5.97 21.06
N PHE A 979 15.18 -4.74 20.53
CA PHE A 979 14.34 -3.60 20.90
C PHE A 979 12.90 -3.79 20.38
N TYR A 980 12.76 -4.22 19.12
CA TYR A 980 11.47 -4.38 18.45
C TYR A 980 10.92 -5.81 18.42
N ARG A 981 11.52 -6.79 19.12
CA ARG A 981 11.12 -8.22 19.09
C ARG A 981 9.65 -8.51 19.41
N ARG A 982 8.96 -7.55 20.03
CA ARG A 982 7.53 -7.65 20.37
C ARG A 982 6.63 -6.93 19.37
N ASP A 983 7.18 -6.05 18.54
CA ASP A 983 6.46 -5.33 17.49
C ASP A 983 6.45 -6.16 16.21
N GLN A 984 5.31 -6.80 15.93
CA GLN A 984 5.16 -7.76 14.85
C GLN A 984 5.32 -7.13 13.45
N ASP A 985 4.89 -5.89 13.27
CA ASP A 985 4.98 -5.20 11.97
C ASP A 985 6.43 -4.86 11.62
N VAL A 986 7.19 -4.39 12.61
CA VAL A 986 8.63 -4.16 12.47
C VAL A 986 9.37 -5.47 12.23
N CYS A 987 9.06 -6.53 13.00
CA CYS A 987 9.67 -7.85 12.83
C CYS A 987 9.43 -8.43 11.42
N ARG A 988 8.19 -8.33 10.90
CA ARG A 988 7.83 -8.75 9.53
C ARG A 988 8.69 -8.02 8.50
N THR A 989 8.81 -6.70 8.64
CA THR A 989 9.55 -5.85 7.69
C THR A 989 11.04 -6.17 7.70
N VAL A 990 11.64 -6.29 8.89
CA VAL A 990 13.06 -6.69 9.04
C VAL A 990 13.33 -8.01 8.35
N LEU A 991 12.54 -9.06 8.64
CA LEU A 991 12.74 -10.38 8.04
C LEU A 991 12.60 -10.35 6.51
N ASN A 992 11.62 -9.65 5.95
CA ASN A 992 11.50 -9.51 4.50
C ASN A 992 12.73 -8.79 3.89
N HIS A 993 13.27 -7.79 4.58
CA HIS A 993 14.47 -7.05 4.12
C HIS A 993 15.78 -7.84 4.31
N LEU A 994 15.78 -8.95 5.07
CA LEU A 994 16.93 -9.85 5.17
C LEU A 994 17.05 -10.80 3.96
N VAL A 995 15.99 -10.98 3.17
CA VAL A 995 16.01 -11.90 2.02
C VAL A 995 17.12 -11.56 1.01
N PRO A 996 17.34 -10.30 0.59
CA PRO A 996 18.46 -9.94 -0.28
C PRO A 996 19.83 -10.18 0.39
N VAL A 997 19.96 -9.94 1.70
CA VAL A 997 21.20 -10.19 2.45
C VAL A 997 21.56 -11.68 2.45
N VAL A 998 20.57 -12.56 2.66
CA VAL A 998 20.77 -14.02 2.65
C VAL A 998 21.40 -14.48 1.33
N ARG A 999 20.95 -13.92 0.20
CA ARG A 999 21.50 -14.25 -1.13
C ARG A 999 22.98 -13.87 -1.26
N ASN A 1000 23.40 -12.76 -0.64
CA ASN A 1000 24.79 -12.31 -0.67
C ASN A 1000 25.77 -13.20 0.10
N LEU A 1001 25.28 -14.00 1.06
CA LEU A 1001 26.09 -14.88 1.92
C LEU A 1001 26.65 -16.12 1.21
N CYS A 1002 26.29 -16.34 -0.07
CA CYS A 1002 26.70 -17.50 -0.87
C CYS A 1002 28.06 -17.31 -1.60
N GLN A 1003 28.76 -16.18 -1.39
CA GLN A 1003 30.05 -15.92 -2.07
C GLN A 1003 31.19 -16.82 -1.55
N GLY A 1004 32.07 -17.25 -2.47
CA GLY A 1004 33.14 -18.23 -2.22
C GLY A 1004 34.32 -17.76 -1.35
N ASP A 1005 35.15 -18.73 -0.98
CA ASP A 1005 36.24 -18.82 0.03
C ASP A 1005 37.27 -17.67 0.22
N MET A 1006 37.14 -16.52 -0.45
CA MET A 1006 38.18 -15.47 -0.39
C MET A 1006 38.26 -14.73 0.97
N ASP A 1007 37.19 -14.71 1.76
CA ASP A 1007 37.10 -13.99 3.05
C ASP A 1007 36.32 -14.81 4.11
N ALA A 1008 36.86 -15.98 4.48
CA ALA A 1008 36.19 -16.95 5.33
C ALA A 1008 35.90 -16.48 6.77
N GLU A 1009 36.57 -15.44 7.27
CA GLU A 1009 36.32 -14.92 8.62
C GLU A 1009 35.10 -13.99 8.65
N ASN A 1010 35.08 -12.96 7.80
CA ASN A 1010 33.93 -12.05 7.71
C ASN A 1010 32.68 -12.76 7.20
N THR A 1011 32.81 -13.74 6.30
CA THR A 1011 31.66 -14.57 5.89
C THR A 1011 31.09 -15.33 7.08
N ARG A 1012 31.91 -15.95 7.93
CA ARG A 1012 31.44 -16.65 9.12
C ARG A 1012 30.80 -15.72 10.15
N ASP A 1013 31.35 -14.51 10.34
CA ASP A 1013 30.76 -13.50 11.23
C ASP A 1013 29.39 -13.03 10.71
N ALA A 1014 29.29 -12.65 9.42
CA ALA A 1014 28.02 -12.24 8.81
C ALA A 1014 26.95 -13.35 8.85
N GLN A 1015 27.34 -14.60 8.54
CA GLN A 1015 26.48 -15.77 8.68
C GLN A 1015 26.04 -15.95 10.14
N GLY A 1016 26.96 -15.84 11.11
CA GLY A 1016 26.68 -15.96 12.54
C GLY A 1016 25.69 -14.91 13.05
N GLN A 1017 25.88 -13.63 12.68
CA GLN A 1017 24.97 -12.54 13.05
C GLN A 1017 23.56 -12.76 12.49
N LEU A 1018 23.45 -13.13 11.21
CA LEU A 1018 22.17 -13.42 10.57
C LEU A 1018 21.47 -14.64 11.21
N LEU A 1019 22.18 -15.75 11.35
CA LEU A 1019 21.64 -17.00 11.90
C LEU A 1019 21.24 -16.86 13.37
N THR A 1020 21.93 -16.02 14.14
CA THR A 1020 21.51 -15.67 15.52
C THR A 1020 20.13 -15.05 15.54
N VAL A 1021 19.85 -14.13 14.62
CA VAL A 1021 18.56 -13.44 14.52
C VAL A 1021 17.47 -14.37 13.98
N ILE A 1022 17.76 -15.12 12.93
CA ILE A 1022 16.82 -16.12 12.37
C ILE A 1022 16.51 -17.22 13.40
N GLY A 1023 17.51 -17.68 14.16
CA GLY A 1023 17.35 -18.63 15.25
C GLY A 1023 16.51 -18.06 16.40
N ALA A 1024 16.71 -16.80 16.77
CA ALA A 1024 15.89 -16.12 17.77
C ALA A 1024 14.42 -16.00 17.31
N PHE A 1025 14.17 -15.63 16.04
CA PHE A 1025 12.80 -15.60 15.50
C PHE A 1025 12.18 -16.99 15.40
N TRP A 1026 12.96 -18.02 15.08
CA TRP A 1026 12.48 -19.40 15.11
C TRP A 1026 12.07 -19.83 16.52
N HIS A 1027 12.86 -19.48 17.53
CA HIS A 1027 12.49 -19.72 18.93
C HIS A 1027 11.20 -18.99 19.32
N LEU A 1028 11.08 -17.70 18.97
CA LEU A 1028 9.87 -16.92 19.24
C LEU A 1028 8.64 -17.48 18.51
N ALA A 1029 8.80 -18.00 17.29
CA ALA A 1029 7.74 -18.68 16.55
C ALA A 1029 7.31 -19.98 17.26
N LYS A 1030 8.26 -20.80 17.73
CA LYS A 1030 7.98 -22.02 18.52
C LYS A 1030 7.25 -21.72 19.84
N GLU A 1031 7.56 -20.61 20.49
CA GLU A 1031 6.88 -20.16 21.71
C GLU A 1031 5.50 -19.52 21.45
N GLY A 1032 5.07 -19.39 20.19
CA GLY A 1032 3.81 -18.74 19.83
C GLY A 1032 3.80 -17.23 20.03
N LYS A 1033 4.98 -16.58 20.03
CA LYS A 1033 5.14 -15.12 20.23
C LYS A 1033 5.21 -14.31 18.93
N CYS A 1034 5.26 -14.98 17.78
CA CYS A 1034 5.25 -14.36 16.46
C CYS A 1034 3.89 -14.53 15.81
N THR A 1035 3.39 -13.50 15.13
CA THR A 1035 2.19 -13.61 14.30
C THR A 1035 2.46 -14.37 12.99
N PHE A 1036 1.40 -14.79 12.32
CA PHE A 1036 1.51 -15.53 11.06
C PHE A 1036 2.28 -14.73 10.00
N SER A 1037 2.13 -13.41 9.96
CA SER A 1037 2.87 -12.53 9.03
C SER A 1037 4.38 -12.56 9.27
N VAL A 1038 4.82 -12.60 10.53
CA VAL A 1038 6.24 -12.75 10.89
C VAL A 1038 6.73 -14.16 10.54
N ARG A 1039 5.93 -15.20 10.81
CA ARG A 1039 6.26 -16.58 10.43
C ARG A 1039 6.36 -16.76 8.92
N MET A 1040 5.50 -16.12 8.13
CA MET A 1040 5.62 -16.10 6.67
C MET A 1040 6.94 -15.46 6.21
N ALA A 1041 7.31 -14.31 6.77
CA ALA A 1041 8.58 -13.66 6.45
C ALA A 1041 9.79 -14.53 6.86
N LEU A 1042 9.69 -15.24 7.98
CA LEU A 1042 10.67 -16.22 8.42
C LEU A 1042 10.77 -17.40 7.44
N VAL A 1043 9.63 -17.96 6.97
CA VAL A 1043 9.61 -19.02 5.95
C VAL A 1043 10.26 -18.54 4.65
N LYS A 1044 10.04 -17.29 4.23
CA LYS A 1044 10.75 -16.70 3.08
C LYS A 1044 12.27 -16.67 3.30
N CYS A 1045 12.74 -16.29 4.49
CA CYS A 1045 14.17 -16.32 4.82
C CYS A 1045 14.73 -17.74 4.80
N LEU A 1046 14.04 -18.70 5.42
CA LEU A 1046 14.46 -20.11 5.47
C LEU A 1046 14.48 -20.73 4.07
N LYS A 1047 13.49 -20.40 3.23
CA LYS A 1047 13.48 -20.78 1.81
C LYS A 1047 14.75 -20.27 1.12
N THR A 1048 15.06 -18.98 1.23
CA THR A 1048 16.27 -18.40 0.61
C THR A 1048 17.56 -19.00 1.20
N LEU A 1049 17.58 -19.39 2.48
CA LEU A 1049 18.69 -20.13 3.08
C LEU A 1049 18.85 -21.53 2.47
N LEU A 1050 17.75 -22.25 2.21
CA LEU A 1050 17.81 -23.54 1.50
C LEU A 1050 18.27 -23.38 0.05
N GLU A 1051 17.95 -22.27 -0.60
CA GLU A 1051 18.41 -21.97 -1.95
C GLU A 1051 19.92 -21.63 -1.99
N THR A 1052 20.46 -21.03 -0.92
CA THR A 1052 21.87 -20.61 -0.82
C THR A 1052 22.78 -21.69 -0.22
N ASP A 1053 22.28 -22.51 0.70
CA ASP A 1053 22.98 -23.67 1.29
C ASP A 1053 22.08 -24.93 1.29
N PRO A 1054 21.86 -25.56 0.12
CA PRO A 1054 20.98 -26.73 0.00
C PRO A 1054 21.38 -27.92 0.88
N TYR A 1055 22.64 -27.99 1.29
CA TYR A 1055 23.19 -29.06 2.13
C TYR A 1055 23.13 -28.72 3.63
N SER A 1056 22.73 -27.50 4.00
CA SER A 1056 22.73 -26.98 5.38
C SER A 1056 24.07 -27.18 6.09
N LYS A 1057 25.17 -26.88 5.41
CA LYS A 1057 26.53 -26.97 5.96
C LYS A 1057 26.83 -25.84 6.95
N TRP A 1058 26.44 -24.62 6.62
CA TRP A 1058 26.64 -23.44 7.45
C TRP A 1058 25.32 -22.86 7.94
N ALA A 1059 24.21 -23.11 7.24
CA ALA A 1059 22.87 -22.70 7.65
C ALA A 1059 22.35 -23.59 8.81
N VAL A 1060 22.95 -23.41 9.99
CA VAL A 1060 22.64 -24.12 11.23
C VAL A 1060 22.26 -23.09 12.30
N LEU A 1061 21.02 -23.20 12.81
CA LEU A 1061 20.49 -22.28 13.81
C LEU A 1061 20.91 -22.75 15.21
N ASN A 1062 21.70 -21.95 15.92
CA ASN A 1062 21.98 -22.19 17.34
C ASN A 1062 20.88 -21.57 18.19
N VAL A 1063 20.08 -22.42 18.85
CA VAL A 1063 18.98 -22.00 19.72
C VAL A 1063 19.17 -22.66 21.07
N MET A 1064 19.36 -21.84 22.12
CA MET A 1064 19.53 -22.30 23.50
C MET A 1064 20.69 -23.32 23.66
N GLY A 1065 21.78 -23.15 22.90
CA GLY A 1065 22.95 -24.03 22.93
C GLY A 1065 22.76 -25.37 22.19
N LYS A 1066 21.72 -25.48 21.36
CA LYS A 1066 21.48 -26.62 20.46
C LYS A 1066 21.48 -26.16 19.01
N ASP A 1067 22.08 -26.97 18.16
CA ASP A 1067 22.22 -26.70 16.73
C ASP A 1067 21.10 -27.38 15.94
N PHE A 1068 20.41 -26.62 15.10
CA PHE A 1068 19.32 -27.09 14.25
C PHE A 1068 19.56 -26.72 12.79
N PRO A 1069 19.81 -27.67 11.88
CA PRO A 1069 20.03 -27.36 10.47
C PRO A 1069 18.72 -26.89 9.80
N VAL A 1070 18.82 -25.94 8.87
CA VAL A 1070 17.63 -25.31 8.26
C VAL A 1070 16.74 -26.32 7.51
N ASN A 1071 17.33 -27.35 6.90
CA ASN A 1071 16.58 -28.43 6.23
C ASN A 1071 15.69 -29.26 7.18
N GLU A 1072 16.01 -29.32 8.48
CA GLU A 1072 15.17 -29.95 9.51
C GLU A 1072 14.18 -28.95 10.13
N VAL A 1073 14.55 -27.67 10.20
CA VAL A 1073 13.70 -26.60 10.73
C VAL A 1073 12.54 -26.30 9.79
N PHE A 1074 12.81 -26.11 8.50
CA PHE A 1074 11.80 -25.70 7.51
C PHE A 1074 10.54 -26.60 7.46
N PRO A 1075 10.63 -27.95 7.49
CA PRO A 1075 9.45 -28.82 7.53
C PRO A 1075 8.48 -28.56 8.67
N HIS A 1076 8.91 -27.96 9.79
CA HIS A 1076 8.02 -27.68 10.93
C HIS A 1076 6.90 -26.69 10.57
N PHE A 1077 7.08 -25.86 9.55
CA PHE A 1077 6.05 -24.92 9.10
C PHE A 1077 4.94 -25.59 8.28
N LEU A 1078 5.12 -26.85 7.84
CA LEU A 1078 4.04 -27.62 7.21
C LEU A 1078 2.93 -27.96 8.21
N SER A 1079 3.24 -28.02 9.50
CA SER A 1079 2.27 -28.21 10.60
C SER A 1079 1.91 -26.90 11.30
N ASP A 1080 2.12 -25.73 10.66
CA ASP A 1080 1.72 -24.45 11.26
C ASP A 1080 0.21 -24.37 11.43
N ARG A 1081 -0.25 -23.73 12.51
CA ARG A 1081 -1.67 -23.56 12.81
C ARG A 1081 -2.38 -22.61 11.84
N HIS A 1082 -1.62 -21.73 11.17
CA HIS A 1082 -2.15 -20.76 10.24
C HIS A 1082 -1.98 -21.25 8.79
N HIS A 1083 -3.09 -21.38 8.08
CA HIS A 1083 -3.16 -21.98 6.74
C HIS A 1083 -2.24 -21.33 5.71
N HIS A 1084 -2.14 -20.00 5.71
CA HIS A 1084 -1.23 -19.29 4.79
C HIS A 1084 0.25 -19.68 5.00
N VAL A 1085 0.68 -19.88 6.26
CA VAL A 1085 2.07 -20.26 6.56
C VAL A 1085 2.36 -21.68 6.07
N SER A 1086 1.44 -22.61 6.34
CA SER A 1086 1.57 -24.01 5.90
C SER A 1086 1.53 -24.12 4.37
N MET A 1087 0.68 -23.34 3.69
CA MET A 1087 0.62 -23.32 2.23
C MET A 1087 1.91 -22.77 1.60
N LEU A 1088 2.44 -21.65 2.11
CA LEU A 1088 3.73 -21.11 1.64
C LEU A 1088 4.89 -22.12 1.81
N ALA A 1089 4.89 -22.84 2.94
CA ALA A 1089 5.86 -23.89 3.20
C ALA A 1089 5.68 -25.08 2.23
N ALA A 1090 4.43 -25.47 1.94
CA ALA A 1090 4.10 -26.54 1.00
C ALA A 1090 4.53 -26.19 -0.44
N GLU A 1091 4.27 -24.97 -0.91
CA GLU A 1091 4.70 -24.52 -2.25
C GLU A 1091 6.22 -24.50 -2.42
N SER A 1092 6.95 -24.30 -1.31
CA SER A 1092 8.40 -24.21 -1.31
C SER A 1092 9.08 -25.49 -0.84
N VAL A 1093 8.34 -26.59 -0.62
CA VAL A 1093 8.88 -27.86 -0.10
C VAL A 1093 9.87 -28.51 -1.06
N ASN A 1094 9.74 -28.24 -2.37
CA ASN A 1094 10.64 -28.74 -3.42
C ASN A 1094 12.11 -28.35 -3.19
N ARG A 1095 12.37 -27.24 -2.48
CA ARG A 1095 13.72 -26.76 -2.14
C ARG A 1095 14.51 -27.73 -1.26
N LEU A 1096 13.83 -28.61 -0.52
CA LEU A 1096 14.48 -29.64 0.30
C LEU A 1096 15.07 -30.80 -0.52
N PHE A 1097 14.72 -30.90 -1.81
CA PHE A 1097 15.10 -32.03 -2.66
C PHE A 1097 16.06 -31.64 -3.80
N GLN A 1098 16.23 -30.34 -4.05
CA GLN A 1098 16.88 -29.81 -5.25
C GLN A 1098 17.93 -28.75 -4.90
N ASP A 1099 19.12 -28.90 -5.47
CA ASP A 1099 20.18 -27.89 -5.53
C ASP A 1099 19.91 -26.99 -6.74
N MET A 1100 19.58 -25.74 -6.47
CA MET A 1100 19.41 -24.69 -7.47
C MET A 1100 20.69 -23.91 -7.64
N LYS A 1101 21.44 -24.20 -8.71
CA LYS A 1101 22.58 -23.37 -9.06
C LYS A 1101 22.15 -22.32 -10.07
N HIS A 1102 22.16 -21.06 -9.65
CA HIS A 1102 22.10 -19.93 -10.56
C HIS A 1102 23.47 -19.76 -11.23
N ARG A 1103 23.62 -20.30 -12.44
CA ARG A 1103 24.80 -20.05 -13.29
C ARG A 1103 24.35 -19.29 -14.53
N GLY A 1104 24.46 -17.96 -14.51
CA GLY A 1104 24.05 -17.10 -15.62
C GLY A 1104 22.54 -17.16 -15.90
N SER A 1105 22.16 -17.20 -17.17
CA SER A 1105 20.75 -17.13 -17.62
C SER A 1105 19.95 -18.43 -17.48
N SER A 1106 20.51 -19.49 -16.89
CA SER A 1106 19.84 -20.79 -16.71
C SER A 1106 19.90 -21.27 -15.27
N THR A 1107 18.74 -21.59 -14.69
CA THR A 1107 18.63 -22.29 -13.41
C THR A 1107 18.88 -23.77 -13.65
N LEU A 1108 20.05 -24.28 -13.26
CA LEU A 1108 20.30 -25.73 -13.29
C LEU A 1108 19.72 -26.34 -12.01
N LEU A 1109 18.66 -27.14 -12.16
CA LEU A 1109 18.09 -27.93 -11.08
C LEU A 1109 18.79 -29.27 -11.01
N LYS A 1110 19.52 -29.53 -9.92
CA LYS A 1110 20.16 -30.82 -9.66
C LYS A 1110 19.52 -31.44 -8.43
N ALA A 1111 19.09 -32.71 -8.51
CA ALA A 1111 18.60 -33.42 -7.33
C ALA A 1111 19.72 -33.56 -6.28
N LEU A 1112 19.37 -33.41 -5.00
CA LEU A 1112 20.27 -33.66 -3.87
C LEU A 1112 20.58 -35.16 -3.73
N PRO A 1113 21.61 -35.57 -2.97
CA PRO A 1113 21.86 -36.98 -2.68
C PRO A 1113 20.62 -37.71 -2.13
N LEU A 1114 20.38 -38.95 -2.59
CA LEU A 1114 19.18 -39.73 -2.24
C LEU A 1114 18.95 -39.83 -0.73
N LYS A 1115 20.02 -40.00 0.07
CA LYS A 1115 19.92 -40.07 1.53
C LYS A 1115 19.32 -38.80 2.14
N LEU A 1116 19.73 -37.62 1.66
CA LEU A 1116 19.18 -36.34 2.13
C LEU A 1116 17.73 -36.17 1.68
N GLN A 1117 17.40 -36.58 0.45
CA GLN A 1117 16.03 -36.56 -0.05
C GLN A 1117 15.11 -37.47 0.78
N GLN A 1118 15.56 -38.68 1.14
CA GLN A 1118 14.79 -39.60 1.98
C GLN A 1118 14.52 -39.02 3.37
N THR A 1119 15.55 -38.51 4.04
CA THR A 1119 15.39 -37.86 5.35
C THR A 1119 14.48 -36.63 5.28
N ALA A 1120 14.63 -35.80 4.26
CA ALA A 1120 13.76 -34.64 4.04
C ALA A 1120 12.30 -35.06 3.79
N PHE A 1121 12.08 -36.11 3.00
CA PHE A 1121 10.75 -36.66 2.74
C PHE A 1121 10.10 -37.19 4.02
N GLU A 1122 10.83 -37.99 4.81
CA GLU A 1122 10.33 -38.53 6.08
C GLU A 1122 9.96 -37.41 7.06
N ASN A 1123 10.81 -36.38 7.21
CA ASN A 1123 10.55 -35.23 8.06
C ASN A 1123 9.32 -34.42 7.59
N ALA A 1124 9.24 -34.12 6.29
CA ALA A 1124 8.12 -33.40 5.71
C ALA A 1124 6.81 -34.19 5.84
N TYR A 1125 6.85 -35.49 5.59
CA TYR A 1125 5.70 -36.39 5.73
C TYR A 1125 5.20 -36.45 7.18
N LEU A 1126 6.09 -36.64 8.15
CA LEU A 1126 5.74 -36.65 9.56
C LEU A 1126 5.12 -35.34 10.02
N LYS A 1127 5.66 -34.20 9.59
CA LYS A 1127 5.12 -32.88 9.94
C LYS A 1127 3.79 -32.59 9.26
N ALA A 1128 3.63 -32.96 7.99
CA ALA A 1128 2.33 -32.87 7.32
C ALA A 1128 1.26 -33.73 8.05
N LEU A 1129 1.60 -34.94 8.49
CA LEU A 1129 0.72 -35.79 9.29
C LEU A 1129 0.36 -35.18 10.66
N GLU A 1130 1.32 -34.57 11.34
CA GLU A 1130 1.10 -33.87 12.62
C GLU A 1130 0.08 -32.73 12.43
N GLY A 1131 0.26 -31.90 11.40
CA GLY A 1131 -0.68 -30.84 11.05
C GLY A 1131 -2.08 -31.36 10.75
N MET A 1132 -2.20 -32.47 9.99
CA MET A 1132 -3.50 -33.10 9.71
C MET A 1132 -4.21 -33.61 10.97
N ARG A 1133 -3.47 -34.18 11.93
CA ARG A 1133 -4.05 -34.68 13.19
C ARG A 1133 -4.56 -33.54 14.09
N GLU A 1134 -3.85 -32.43 14.15
CA GLU A 1134 -4.30 -31.25 14.90
C GLU A 1134 -5.61 -30.69 14.31
N VAL A 1135 -5.75 -30.66 12.98
CA VAL A 1135 -6.99 -30.24 12.29
C VAL A 1135 -8.16 -31.16 12.64
N ILE A 1136 -7.96 -32.50 12.66
CA ILE A 1136 -9.02 -33.47 12.99
C ILE A 1136 -9.46 -33.34 14.47
N SER A 1137 -8.55 -33.01 15.38
CA SER A 1137 -8.86 -32.80 16.80
C SER A 1137 -9.49 -31.43 17.13
N GLY A 1138 -9.42 -30.48 16.20
CA GLY A 1138 -9.96 -29.12 16.32
C GLY A 1138 -11.34 -28.91 15.70
N TRP A 1139 -11.96 -29.95 15.15
CA TRP A 1139 -13.36 -29.97 14.68
C TRP A 1139 -14.28 -30.45 15.82
N PRO A 1140 -14.99 -29.57 16.54
CA PRO A 1140 -16.24 -29.93 17.16
C PRO A 1140 -17.38 -29.99 16.15
#